data_AF-A4YYJ7-F1
#
_entry.id   AF-A4YYJ7-F1
#
_cell.length_a   1.000
_cell.length_b   1.000
_cell.length_c   1.000
_cell.angle_alpha   90.00
_cell.angle_beta   90.00
_cell.angle_gamma   90.00
#
_symmetry.space_group_name_H-M   'P 1'
#
loop_
_entity.id
_entity.type
_entity.pdbx_description
1 polymer ?
#
loop_
_entity_poly.entity_id
_entity_poly.type
_entity_poly.pdbx_seq_one_letter_code
_entity_poly.pdbx_strand_id
1 'polypeptide(L)'
;MIKQLMSSRRFAPLFWAQLSSALNDNVLKNALVIMLLYGGIVDHGATLVTAALGVFIFPFFILSGLGGELADRYTKGIVARKLKFAEIGAAGFAALGFFLHSVPLLFVALGLFGVIAALFGPVKYAMLPDQLTVGELATGNALVEGATFMAILIGTIAGGQLVSGSSHMGWVSSAVIGLALISWAAAARIPHTTPSASDLPITRNPWTSTFHLLKLLHATPRLWDGSVIVSWFWTVGAVVMSLLPALIKDVVGGTEGVVTLCLAIFAIGIAAGSLFAAQLSHVRPNLALVPMGAIVMGVLGLDLAWAIGTTETAKDVTALAFIGSWAGARMLIDFALFAFGGGLFVVPAFAAVQAWSEPAERARIIAAGNVLQAAFMVGGTAIVATLQGLDVSIAWIMFGLAVACFGSVWFVLNKWGREGVRDFGAMLFRALFRTEVRGLENLPPAGTRMLIAPNHVSLVDGPLLHAVLPIDATFAVDTGISKAWWAKIFLKLVRHITIDPTKPLGARDLIKLVASQEPVVIFPEGRITVSGSLMKVYDGTAMIADKADAVVVPVRIEGAQRSHLSYLKDGQIKRSWFPKVTVTILPPVKLTIDAALKGKTRRNAAGAALQDVMIEAMVKNAMLDRTLFEALAHAHRDHDTGKVMIEDPLGTKLTYRKLLLGAQVLSRKLEHGTMVGENVGVLLPNSAGVAVVFMALQSIGRVPAMLNFSAGPVNVLAAMKAAQVTTVLTSRAFIEKGKLDKLIAAIEGQARLVYLEDVKAAVSAVDKIKGILDGTKPRVARNADHPAVILFTSGSEGTPKGVVLSHRNILANAAQALARVDANANDLVFNVLPVFHSFGLTGGMMMPMLAGIPIYMYPSPLHYRIVPELIYQTGATILFGTDTFLTGYARSAHAYDFRTLRLVIAGAEPVKDRTRQVYMERYGIRVLEGYGVTETAPVLAMNTPMANRVGTVGRLSPLMEYRLDKVPGIDEGGRLSVRGPNVMLGYVRAENPGVLEALPEGWHDTGDIVTIDAQGFITIKGRAKRFAKIAGEMVSLTVVEQIAATLWPQAASVAVSIPDQRKGERIVLITTQKDAERAAMQRQAKAQGAPELAVPAVVMVVDKIPLLGSGKTDYVGAKALAEENAKAVAPERETEEREVA
;
A
#
# COMPACT_ATOMS: atom_id res chain seq x y z
N MET A 1 0.25 -12.24 29.23
CA MET A 1 -1.15 -12.22 29.70
C MET A 1 -1.62 -13.55 30.29
N ILE A 2 -1.80 -14.65 29.54
CA ILE A 2 -2.30 -15.94 30.09
C ILE A 2 -1.51 -16.43 31.32
N LYS A 3 -0.17 -16.49 31.22
CA LYS A 3 0.70 -16.87 32.35
C LYS A 3 0.54 -15.96 33.57
N GLN A 4 0.27 -14.67 33.38
CA GLN A 4 0.04 -13.71 34.46
C GLN A 4 -1.32 -13.96 35.13
N LEU A 5 -2.39 -14.20 34.36
CA LEU A 5 -3.71 -14.49 34.92
C LEU A 5 -3.72 -15.80 35.72
N MET A 6 -3.15 -16.86 35.17
CA MET A 6 -3.08 -18.19 35.79
C MET A 6 -2.20 -18.25 37.06
N SER A 7 -1.31 -17.26 37.26
CA SER A 7 -0.52 -17.12 38.50
C SER A 7 -1.09 -16.07 39.47
N SER A 8 -2.09 -15.29 39.04
CA SER A 8 -2.63 -14.20 39.85
C SER A 8 -3.68 -14.68 40.85
N ARG A 9 -3.61 -14.17 42.09
CA ARG A 9 -4.63 -14.43 43.13
C ARG A 9 -6.02 -13.89 42.77
N ARG A 10 -6.09 -12.92 41.84
CA ARG A 10 -7.35 -12.33 41.37
C ARG A 10 -8.08 -13.16 40.30
N PHE A 11 -7.50 -14.23 39.76
CA PHE A 11 -8.16 -15.04 38.72
C PHE A 11 -8.00 -16.55 38.90
N ALA A 12 -6.80 -17.02 39.26
CA ALA A 12 -6.52 -18.46 39.34
C ALA A 12 -7.47 -19.25 40.27
N PRO A 13 -7.88 -18.74 41.47
CA PRO A 13 -8.85 -19.44 42.31
C PRO A 13 -10.22 -19.65 41.65
N LEU A 14 -10.68 -18.66 40.86
CA LEU A 14 -11.94 -18.75 40.12
C LEU A 14 -11.85 -19.79 39.00
N PHE A 15 -10.73 -19.82 38.26
CA PHE A 15 -10.49 -20.81 37.21
C PHE A 15 -10.54 -22.23 37.76
N TRP A 16 -9.81 -22.52 38.85
CA TRP A 16 -9.77 -23.87 39.42
C TRP A 16 -11.10 -24.27 40.06
N ALA A 17 -11.80 -23.34 40.71
CA ALA A 17 -13.15 -23.61 41.22
C ALA A 17 -14.12 -23.98 40.09
N GLN A 18 -14.07 -23.27 38.96
CA GLN A 18 -14.89 -23.58 37.80
C GLN A 18 -14.50 -24.91 37.15
N LEU A 19 -13.21 -25.16 36.92
CA LEU A 19 -12.73 -26.40 36.30
C LEU A 19 -13.15 -27.62 37.12
N SER A 20 -12.92 -27.60 38.43
CA SER A 20 -13.27 -28.71 39.33
C SER A 20 -14.78 -28.91 39.43
N SER A 21 -15.56 -27.82 39.53
CA SER A 21 -17.02 -27.92 39.55
C SER A 21 -17.58 -28.48 38.23
N ALA A 22 -17.18 -27.93 37.09
CA ALA A 22 -17.65 -28.41 35.80
C ALA A 22 -17.23 -29.86 35.55
N LEU A 23 -16.03 -30.24 36.01
CA LEU A 23 -15.55 -31.62 35.91
C LEU A 23 -16.43 -32.55 36.76
N ASN A 24 -16.79 -32.12 37.96
CA ASN A 24 -17.65 -32.88 38.86
C ASN A 24 -19.02 -33.16 38.25
N ASP A 25 -19.67 -32.11 37.71
CA ASP A 25 -20.96 -32.20 37.03
C ASP A 25 -20.93 -33.25 35.90
N ASN A 26 -19.85 -33.22 35.10
CA ASN A 26 -19.70 -34.11 33.96
C ASN A 26 -19.33 -35.55 34.36
N VAL A 27 -18.53 -35.75 35.41
CA VAL A 27 -18.27 -37.10 35.95
C VAL A 27 -19.56 -37.73 36.45
N LEU A 28 -20.34 -37.00 37.28
CA LEU A 28 -21.63 -37.48 37.79
C LEU A 28 -22.59 -37.82 36.66
N LYS A 29 -22.78 -36.88 35.72
CA LYS A 29 -23.71 -37.05 34.60
C LYS A 29 -23.33 -38.24 33.74
N ASN A 30 -22.08 -38.34 33.30
CA ASN A 30 -21.66 -39.42 32.40
C ASN A 30 -21.64 -40.78 33.11
N ALA A 31 -21.25 -40.84 34.38
CA ALA A 31 -21.35 -42.07 35.17
C ALA A 31 -22.81 -42.53 35.33
N LEU A 32 -23.75 -41.61 35.56
CA LEU A 32 -25.19 -41.92 35.59
C LEU A 32 -25.70 -42.41 34.22
N VAL A 33 -25.31 -41.73 33.13
CA VAL A 33 -25.71 -42.13 31.76
C VAL A 33 -25.26 -43.55 31.44
N ILE A 34 -24.02 -43.90 31.77
CA ILE A 34 -23.49 -45.25 31.54
C ILE A 34 -24.19 -46.28 32.40
N MET A 35 -24.44 -45.95 33.67
CA MET A 35 -25.21 -46.84 34.56
C MET A 35 -26.63 -47.10 34.03
N LEU A 36 -27.29 -46.09 33.45
CA LEU A 36 -28.63 -46.20 32.87
C LEU A 36 -28.66 -46.98 31.54
N LEU A 37 -27.62 -46.85 30.71
CA LEU A 37 -27.57 -47.48 29.38
C LEU A 37 -26.99 -48.89 29.40
N TYR A 38 -26.03 -49.17 30.30
CA TYR A 38 -25.24 -50.40 30.31
C TYR A 38 -25.33 -51.19 31.62
N GLY A 39 -25.97 -50.65 32.66
CA GLY A 39 -26.07 -51.29 33.98
C GLY A 39 -27.05 -52.46 34.07
N GLY A 40 -27.81 -52.78 33.02
CA GLY A 40 -28.70 -53.95 32.95
C GLY A 40 -29.94 -53.92 33.87
N ILE A 41 -30.21 -52.80 34.55
CA ILE A 41 -31.22 -52.70 35.63
C ILE A 41 -32.51 -51.99 35.20
N VAL A 42 -32.56 -51.30 34.05
CA VAL A 42 -33.68 -50.38 33.73
C VAL A 42 -34.19 -50.51 32.30
N ASP A 43 -35.46 -50.91 32.14
CA ASP A 43 -36.20 -50.77 30.88
C ASP A 43 -36.39 -49.27 30.56
N HIS A 44 -36.09 -48.83 29.34
CA HIS A 44 -36.15 -47.43 28.86
C HIS A 44 -34.96 -46.50 29.24
N GLY A 45 -33.74 -47.04 29.37
CA GLY A 45 -32.53 -46.26 29.68
C GLY A 45 -32.31 -44.99 28.83
N ALA A 46 -32.61 -45.02 27.53
CA ALA A 46 -32.47 -43.86 26.64
C ALA A 46 -33.40 -42.69 27.02
N THR A 47 -34.64 -42.97 27.42
CA THR A 47 -35.61 -41.96 27.86
C THR A 47 -35.17 -41.31 29.17
N LEU A 48 -34.60 -42.09 30.08
CA LEU A 48 -34.07 -41.59 31.36
C LEU A 48 -32.80 -40.75 31.17
N VAL A 49 -31.95 -41.04 30.19
CA VAL A 49 -30.80 -40.18 29.84
C VAL A 49 -31.28 -38.80 29.38
N THR A 50 -32.32 -38.73 28.56
CA THR A 50 -32.94 -37.45 28.15
C THR A 50 -33.55 -36.72 29.35
N ALA A 51 -34.22 -37.43 30.25
CA ALA A 51 -34.78 -36.86 31.47
C ALA A 51 -33.68 -36.31 32.40
N ALA A 52 -32.53 -36.98 32.51
CA ALA A 52 -31.40 -36.51 33.30
C ALA A 52 -30.87 -35.15 32.80
N LEU A 53 -30.78 -34.97 31.48
CA LEU A 53 -30.41 -33.68 30.89
C LEU A 53 -31.43 -32.58 31.25
N GLY A 54 -32.72 -32.89 31.16
CA GLY A 54 -33.80 -31.97 31.54
C GLY A 54 -33.73 -31.57 33.01
N VAL A 55 -33.52 -32.52 33.91
CA VAL A 55 -33.42 -32.28 35.37
C VAL A 55 -32.22 -31.40 35.72
N PHE A 56 -31.09 -31.56 35.02
CA PHE A 56 -29.92 -30.71 35.23
C PHE A 56 -30.12 -29.27 34.72
N ILE A 57 -30.80 -29.09 33.57
CA ILE A 57 -31.00 -27.77 32.94
C ILE A 57 -32.16 -27.00 33.58
N PHE A 58 -33.22 -27.66 34.05
CA PHE A 58 -34.43 -27.02 34.58
C PHE A 58 -34.16 -25.92 35.63
N PRO A 59 -33.25 -26.11 36.61
CA PRO A 59 -32.91 -25.06 37.58
C PRO A 59 -32.42 -23.74 36.97
N PHE A 60 -31.82 -23.75 35.77
CA PHE A 60 -31.38 -22.52 35.10
C PHE A 60 -32.53 -21.61 34.73
N PHE A 61 -33.72 -22.14 34.42
CA PHE A 61 -34.91 -21.32 34.11
C PHE A 61 -35.43 -20.55 35.31
N ILE A 62 -35.36 -21.14 36.51
CA ILE A 62 -36.05 -20.62 37.69
C ILE A 62 -35.12 -20.01 38.73
N LEU A 63 -33.88 -20.49 38.85
CA LEU A 63 -32.97 -20.08 39.92
C LEU A 63 -31.82 -19.20 39.43
N SER A 64 -31.54 -19.14 38.12
CA SER A 64 -30.44 -18.30 37.64
C SER A 64 -30.67 -16.82 37.98
N GLY A 65 -31.93 -16.38 37.92
CA GLY A 65 -32.30 -15.02 38.31
C GLY A 65 -32.00 -14.68 39.77
N LEU A 66 -32.38 -15.58 40.68
CA LEU A 66 -32.08 -15.46 42.10
C LEU A 66 -30.56 -15.50 42.36
N GLY A 67 -29.81 -16.28 41.57
CA GLY A 67 -28.35 -16.26 41.59
C GLY A 67 -27.76 -14.90 41.21
N GLY A 68 -28.34 -14.21 40.22
CA GLY A 68 -27.97 -12.85 39.83
C GLY A 68 -28.24 -11.82 40.94
N GLU A 69 -29.42 -11.86 41.56
CA GLU A 69 -29.77 -10.98 42.68
C GLU A 69 -28.85 -11.19 43.89
N LEU A 70 -28.54 -12.44 44.23
CA LEU A 70 -27.60 -12.77 45.30
C LEU A 70 -26.18 -12.25 45.01
N ALA A 71 -25.75 -12.35 43.75
CA ALA A 71 -24.42 -11.92 43.31
C ALA A 71 -24.25 -10.40 43.26
N ASP A 72 -25.31 -9.65 42.94
CA ASP A 72 -25.27 -8.19 42.97
C ASP A 72 -25.41 -7.65 44.41
N ARG A 73 -26.25 -8.28 45.25
CA ARG A 73 -26.49 -7.84 46.64
C ARG A 73 -25.34 -8.14 47.61
N TYR A 74 -24.75 -9.32 47.51
CA TYR A 74 -23.69 -9.76 48.43
C TYR A 74 -22.32 -9.78 47.74
N THR A 75 -21.24 -9.84 48.52
CA THR A 75 -19.90 -10.05 47.97
C THR A 75 -19.84 -11.37 47.20
N LYS A 76 -19.56 -11.30 45.89
CA LYS A 76 -19.56 -12.44 44.96
C LYS A 76 -18.69 -13.61 45.43
N GLY A 77 -17.52 -13.33 46.02
CA GLY A 77 -16.64 -14.36 46.58
C GLY A 77 -17.24 -15.13 47.78
N ILE A 78 -18.06 -14.48 48.60
CA ILE A 78 -18.77 -15.13 49.73
C ILE A 78 -19.90 -16.02 49.19
N VAL A 79 -20.65 -15.52 48.20
CA VAL A 79 -21.71 -16.31 47.54
C VAL A 79 -21.11 -17.55 46.88
N ALA A 80 -20.02 -17.39 46.13
CA ALA A 80 -19.27 -18.51 45.54
C ALA A 80 -18.85 -19.55 46.60
N ARG A 81 -18.23 -19.12 47.70
CA ARG A 81 -17.79 -20.02 48.77
C ARG A 81 -18.93 -20.82 49.39
N LYS A 82 -20.08 -20.17 49.65
CA LYS A 82 -21.26 -20.84 50.23
C LYS A 82 -21.88 -21.84 49.26
N LEU A 83 -22.02 -21.49 47.98
CA LEU A 83 -22.53 -22.40 46.95
C LEU A 83 -21.63 -23.62 46.78
N LYS A 84 -20.30 -23.41 46.74
CA LYS A 84 -19.34 -24.52 46.62
C LYS A 84 -19.24 -25.39 47.87
N PHE A 85 -19.55 -24.85 49.04
CA PHE A 85 -19.70 -25.66 50.25
C PHE A 85 -20.95 -26.56 50.15
N ALA A 86 -22.08 -26.03 49.67
CA ALA A 86 -23.30 -26.81 49.45
C ALA A 86 -23.11 -27.93 48.40
N GLU A 87 -22.21 -27.74 47.43
CA GLU A 87 -21.82 -28.76 46.44
C GLU A 87 -21.26 -30.04 47.08
N ILE A 88 -20.58 -29.94 48.22
CA ILE A 88 -20.10 -31.12 48.96
C ILE A 88 -21.27 -31.98 49.45
N GLY A 89 -22.38 -31.33 49.88
CA GLY A 89 -23.61 -32.03 50.25
C GLY A 89 -24.26 -32.73 49.06
N ALA A 90 -24.36 -32.05 47.91
CA ALA A 90 -24.88 -32.64 46.68
C ALA A 90 -24.00 -33.83 46.20
N ALA A 91 -22.68 -33.70 46.31
CA ALA A 91 -21.72 -34.77 46.05
C ALA A 91 -21.91 -35.96 47.00
N GLY A 92 -22.25 -35.72 48.27
CA GLY A 92 -22.62 -36.77 49.23
C GLY A 92 -23.87 -37.56 48.81
N PHE A 93 -24.91 -36.88 48.32
CA PHE A 93 -26.09 -37.54 47.75
C PHE A 93 -25.74 -38.37 46.50
N ALA A 94 -24.88 -37.84 45.62
CA ALA A 94 -24.40 -38.58 44.45
C ALA A 94 -23.62 -39.84 44.84
N ALA A 95 -22.69 -39.72 45.79
CA ALA A 95 -21.90 -40.83 46.30
C ALA A 95 -22.78 -41.93 46.93
N LEU A 96 -23.77 -41.53 47.74
CA LEU A 96 -24.75 -42.46 48.31
C LEU A 96 -25.59 -43.13 47.21
N GLY A 97 -25.91 -42.40 46.14
CA GLY A 97 -26.72 -42.88 45.02
C GLY A 97 -26.00 -43.93 44.20
N PHE A 98 -24.71 -43.71 43.92
CA PHE A 98 -23.86 -44.70 43.28
C PHE A 98 -23.64 -45.91 44.19
N PHE A 99 -23.33 -45.70 45.47
CA PHE A 99 -23.10 -46.81 46.42
C PHE A 99 -24.34 -47.71 46.56
N LEU A 100 -25.54 -47.12 46.67
CA LEU A 100 -26.81 -47.84 46.80
C LEU A 100 -27.42 -48.26 45.46
N HIS A 101 -26.78 -47.97 44.32
CA HIS A 101 -27.32 -48.21 42.98
C HIS A 101 -28.73 -47.59 42.77
N SER A 102 -29.02 -46.47 43.43
CA SER A 102 -30.36 -45.85 43.44
C SER A 102 -30.47 -44.76 42.38
N VAL A 103 -31.14 -45.08 41.27
CA VAL A 103 -31.43 -44.12 40.19
C VAL A 103 -32.17 -42.87 40.71
N PRO A 104 -33.25 -42.97 41.52
CA PRO A 104 -33.92 -41.78 42.05
C PRO A 104 -32.98 -40.85 42.84
N LEU A 105 -32.08 -41.42 43.66
CA LEU A 105 -31.13 -40.64 44.46
C LEU A 105 -30.11 -39.90 43.57
N LEU A 106 -29.67 -40.53 42.48
CA LEU A 106 -28.78 -39.91 41.50
C LEU A 106 -29.47 -38.80 40.71
N PHE A 107 -30.77 -38.94 40.39
CA PHE A 107 -31.55 -37.85 39.80
C PHE A 107 -31.74 -36.67 40.76
N VAL A 108 -31.97 -36.93 42.05
CA VAL A 108 -31.98 -35.89 43.09
C VAL A 108 -30.63 -35.19 43.17
N ALA A 109 -29.53 -35.94 43.20
CA ALA A 109 -28.18 -35.37 43.22
C ALA A 109 -27.93 -34.52 41.97
N LEU A 110 -28.27 -35.02 40.79
CA LEU A 110 -28.14 -34.29 39.52
C LEU A 110 -28.95 -32.98 39.52
N GLY A 111 -30.17 -33.00 40.08
CA GLY A 111 -30.98 -31.79 40.29
C GLY A 111 -30.31 -30.79 41.22
N LEU A 112 -29.73 -31.24 42.35
CA LEU A 112 -28.98 -30.39 43.28
C LEU A 112 -27.74 -29.75 42.63
N PHE A 113 -27.00 -30.52 41.82
CA PHE A 113 -25.90 -29.99 41.02
C PHE A 113 -26.38 -28.93 40.02
N GLY A 114 -27.52 -29.17 39.35
CA GLY A 114 -28.16 -28.18 38.48
C GLY A 114 -28.54 -26.89 39.22
N VAL A 115 -29.07 -26.99 40.44
CA VAL A 115 -29.38 -25.84 41.31
C VAL A 115 -28.12 -25.03 41.62
N ILE A 116 -27.03 -25.69 42.01
CA ILE A 116 -25.76 -25.02 42.33
C ILE A 116 -25.18 -24.36 41.08
N ALA A 117 -25.21 -25.05 39.93
CA ALA A 117 -24.71 -24.51 38.67
C ALA A 117 -25.51 -23.27 38.23
N ALA A 118 -26.84 -23.29 38.35
CA ALA A 118 -27.72 -22.16 38.02
C ALA A 118 -27.45 -20.93 38.90
N LEU A 119 -27.21 -21.13 40.21
CA LEU A 119 -26.90 -20.06 41.16
C LEU A 119 -25.46 -19.54 41.01
N PHE A 120 -24.51 -20.41 40.67
CA PHE A 120 -23.10 -20.05 40.53
C PHE A 120 -22.75 -19.39 39.20
N GLY A 121 -23.50 -19.68 38.13
CA GLY A 121 -23.29 -19.13 36.79
C GLY A 121 -23.20 -17.58 36.74
N PRO A 122 -24.17 -16.85 37.30
CA PRO A 122 -24.12 -15.38 37.37
C PRO A 122 -22.92 -14.86 38.17
N VAL A 123 -22.56 -15.54 39.26
CA VAL A 123 -21.47 -15.15 40.16
C VAL A 123 -20.14 -15.16 39.42
N LYS A 124 -19.78 -16.28 38.77
CA LYS A 124 -18.45 -16.44 38.16
C LYS A 124 -18.19 -15.47 37.01
N TYR A 125 -19.20 -15.21 36.17
CA TYR A 125 -19.03 -14.33 35.01
C TYR A 125 -19.16 -12.85 35.37
N ALA A 126 -19.91 -12.50 36.42
CA ALA A 126 -19.94 -11.13 36.93
C ALA A 126 -18.67 -10.76 37.69
N MET A 127 -17.92 -11.74 38.22
CA MET A 127 -16.64 -11.50 38.87
C MET A 127 -15.51 -11.16 37.91
N LEU A 128 -15.56 -11.61 36.65
CA LEU A 128 -14.48 -11.36 35.68
C LEU A 128 -14.24 -9.86 35.46
N PRO A 129 -15.27 -9.02 35.20
CA PRO A 129 -15.04 -7.58 35.01
C PRO A 129 -14.83 -6.82 36.30
N ASP A 130 -15.06 -7.43 37.47
CA ASP A 130 -14.69 -6.84 38.77
C ASP A 130 -13.19 -7.00 39.04
N GLN A 131 -12.54 -8.01 38.45
CA GLN A 131 -11.15 -8.41 38.76
C GLN A 131 -10.18 -8.19 37.57
N LEU A 132 -10.70 -8.06 36.35
CA LEU A 132 -9.94 -7.93 35.11
C LEU A 132 -10.19 -6.59 34.41
N THR A 133 -9.16 -6.07 33.74
CA THR A 133 -9.32 -4.91 32.86
C THR A 133 -10.05 -5.28 31.58
N VAL A 134 -10.60 -4.29 30.85
CA VAL A 134 -11.38 -4.51 29.61
C VAL A 134 -10.59 -5.30 28.55
N GLY A 135 -9.27 -5.09 28.45
CA GLY A 135 -8.40 -5.85 27.54
C GLY A 135 -8.09 -7.29 28.02
N GLU A 136 -8.21 -7.56 29.32
CA GLU A 136 -8.02 -8.89 29.90
C GLU A 136 -9.31 -9.73 29.86
N LEU A 137 -10.48 -9.12 29.72
CA LEU A 137 -11.78 -9.78 29.74
C LEU A 137 -11.92 -10.92 28.73
N ALA A 138 -11.51 -10.70 27.48
CA ALA A 138 -11.56 -11.74 26.45
C ALA A 138 -10.69 -12.95 26.82
N THR A 139 -9.51 -12.69 27.40
CA THR A 139 -8.60 -13.76 27.86
C THR A 139 -9.17 -14.49 29.08
N GLY A 140 -9.75 -13.77 30.03
CA GLY A 140 -10.42 -14.35 31.19
C GLY A 140 -11.58 -15.26 30.80
N ASN A 141 -12.47 -14.81 29.91
CA ASN A 141 -13.58 -15.62 29.39
C ASN A 141 -13.07 -16.85 28.63
N ALA A 142 -12.09 -16.69 27.73
CA ALA A 142 -11.52 -17.82 27.00
C ALA A 142 -10.95 -18.91 27.92
N LEU A 143 -10.31 -18.53 29.04
CA LEU A 143 -9.78 -19.49 30.01
C LEU A 143 -10.90 -20.18 30.81
N VAL A 144 -11.93 -19.45 31.23
CA VAL A 144 -13.08 -20.02 31.98
C VAL A 144 -13.92 -20.96 31.09
N GLU A 145 -14.14 -20.59 29.83
CA GLU A 145 -14.81 -21.43 28.85
C GLU A 145 -13.96 -22.64 28.47
N GLY A 146 -12.67 -22.43 28.18
CA GLY A 146 -11.72 -23.50 27.91
C GLY A 146 -11.66 -24.53 29.04
N ALA A 147 -11.69 -24.07 30.30
CA ALA A 147 -11.80 -24.95 31.47
C ALA A 147 -13.09 -25.77 31.46
N THR A 148 -14.21 -25.17 31.06
CA THR A 148 -15.51 -25.86 31.01
C THR A 148 -15.51 -26.95 29.92
N PHE A 149 -14.98 -26.68 28.74
CA PHE A 149 -14.87 -27.70 27.67
C PHE A 149 -13.86 -28.79 28.00
N MET A 150 -12.72 -28.43 28.62
CA MET A 150 -11.77 -29.40 29.14
C MET A 150 -12.40 -30.31 30.20
N ALA A 151 -13.19 -29.73 31.11
CA ALA A 151 -13.95 -30.47 32.11
C ALA A 151 -15.00 -31.41 31.51
N ILE A 152 -15.71 -30.97 30.46
CA ILE A 152 -16.65 -31.83 29.72
C ILE A 152 -15.91 -33.04 29.15
N LEU A 153 -14.78 -32.82 28.49
CA LEU A 153 -13.97 -33.89 27.92
C LEU A 153 -13.45 -34.87 28.98
N ILE A 154 -12.70 -34.36 29.97
CA ILE A 154 -12.11 -35.19 31.03
C ILE A 154 -13.22 -35.90 31.81
N GLY A 155 -14.34 -35.22 32.09
CA GLY A 155 -15.45 -35.79 32.84
C GLY A 155 -16.20 -36.87 32.05
N THR A 156 -16.29 -36.74 30.72
CA THR A 156 -16.87 -37.78 29.86
C THR A 156 -16.00 -39.03 29.84
N ILE A 157 -14.67 -38.87 29.66
CA ILE A 157 -13.71 -39.98 29.68
C ILE A 157 -13.66 -40.65 31.06
N ALA A 158 -13.56 -39.85 32.12
CA ALA A 158 -13.47 -40.34 33.50
C ALA A 158 -14.78 -41.01 33.94
N GLY A 159 -15.94 -40.41 33.66
CA GLY A 159 -17.24 -41.03 33.93
C GLY A 159 -17.40 -42.37 33.20
N GLY A 160 -16.91 -42.45 31.97
CA GLY A 160 -16.65 -43.66 31.18
C GLY A 160 -15.95 -44.78 31.94
N GLN A 161 -14.68 -44.53 32.21
CA GLN A 161 -13.76 -45.54 32.73
C GLN A 161 -14.00 -45.90 34.19
N LEU A 162 -14.52 -44.96 35.00
CA LEU A 162 -14.78 -45.21 36.42
C LEU A 162 -15.98 -46.14 36.65
N VAL A 163 -16.85 -46.33 35.65
CA VAL A 163 -18.02 -47.23 35.72
C VAL A 163 -17.76 -48.58 35.04
N SER A 164 -16.75 -48.71 34.17
CA SER A 164 -16.45 -49.96 33.46
C SER A 164 -15.81 -51.00 34.40
N GLY A 165 -16.64 -51.88 34.96
CA GLY A 165 -16.26 -53.03 35.78
C GLY A 165 -17.09 -53.13 37.07
N SER A 166 -17.55 -54.33 37.44
CA SER A 166 -18.52 -54.60 38.51
C SER A 166 -18.05 -54.27 39.95
N SER A 167 -16.87 -53.68 40.13
CA SER A 167 -16.23 -53.42 41.44
C SER A 167 -15.83 -51.95 41.68
N HIS A 168 -16.24 -50.99 40.84
CA HIS A 168 -15.66 -49.62 40.83
C HIS A 168 -16.56 -48.45 41.32
N MET A 169 -17.78 -48.66 41.79
CA MET A 169 -18.66 -47.54 42.22
C MET A 169 -18.13 -46.69 43.39
N GLY A 170 -17.23 -47.25 44.22
CA GLY A 170 -16.51 -46.51 45.25
C GLY A 170 -15.56 -45.44 44.69
N TRP A 171 -15.00 -45.66 43.48
CA TRP A 171 -14.10 -44.70 42.83
C TRP A 171 -14.85 -43.49 42.28
N VAL A 172 -16.01 -43.70 41.66
CA VAL A 172 -16.89 -42.60 41.22
C VAL A 172 -17.32 -41.75 42.41
N SER A 173 -17.75 -42.40 43.50
CA SER A 173 -18.17 -41.74 44.74
C SER A 173 -17.04 -40.90 45.36
N SER A 174 -15.82 -41.44 45.40
CA SER A 174 -14.64 -40.74 45.91
C SER A 174 -14.23 -39.57 45.01
N ALA A 175 -14.32 -39.73 43.68
CA ALA A 175 -14.01 -38.69 42.72
C ALA A 175 -14.98 -37.50 42.83
N VAL A 176 -16.28 -37.76 42.94
CA VAL A 176 -17.32 -36.71 43.02
C VAL A 176 -17.19 -35.87 44.31
N ILE A 177 -16.89 -36.52 45.44
CA ILE A 177 -16.61 -35.81 46.71
C ILE A 177 -15.28 -35.05 46.65
N GLY A 178 -14.22 -35.68 46.13
CA GLY A 178 -12.90 -35.08 46.02
C GLY A 178 -12.91 -33.82 45.15
N LEU A 179 -13.60 -33.85 44.01
CA LEU A 179 -13.75 -32.71 43.12
C LEU A 179 -14.55 -31.57 43.77
N ALA A 180 -15.60 -31.88 44.54
CA ALA A 180 -16.35 -30.87 45.30
C ALA A 180 -15.47 -30.19 46.39
N LEU A 181 -14.63 -30.96 47.09
CA LEU A 181 -13.68 -30.42 48.08
C LEU A 181 -12.63 -29.51 47.43
N ILE A 182 -12.08 -29.90 46.28
CA ILE A 182 -11.13 -29.07 45.52
C ILE A 182 -11.81 -27.78 45.03
N SER A 183 -13.03 -27.89 44.50
CA SER A 183 -13.85 -26.76 44.05
C SER A 183 -14.09 -25.76 45.18
N TRP A 184 -14.47 -26.24 46.37
CA TRP A 184 -14.63 -25.40 47.55
C TRP A 184 -13.31 -24.79 48.04
N ALA A 185 -12.23 -25.56 48.10
CA ALA A 185 -10.92 -25.07 48.53
C ALA A 185 -10.36 -23.98 47.58
N ALA A 186 -10.64 -24.08 46.29
CA ALA A 186 -10.33 -23.04 45.31
C ALA A 186 -11.24 -21.82 45.51
N ALA A 187 -12.55 -22.01 45.65
CA ALA A 187 -13.50 -20.93 45.89
C ALA A 187 -13.24 -20.17 47.21
N ALA A 188 -12.73 -20.84 48.24
CA ALA A 188 -12.36 -20.22 49.51
C ALA A 188 -11.23 -19.18 49.36
N ARG A 189 -10.36 -19.34 48.37
CA ARG A 189 -9.23 -18.46 48.07
C ARG A 189 -9.58 -17.30 47.14
N ILE A 190 -10.83 -17.20 46.69
CA ILE A 190 -11.31 -16.05 45.90
C ILE A 190 -11.24 -14.79 46.77
N PRO A 191 -10.63 -13.69 46.28
CA PRO A 191 -10.51 -12.46 47.05
C PRO A 191 -11.87 -11.78 47.27
N HIS A 192 -11.98 -11.06 48.38
CA HIS A 192 -13.19 -10.31 48.72
C HIS A 192 -13.35 -9.10 47.78
N THR A 193 -14.55 -8.96 47.21
CA THR A 193 -14.97 -7.81 46.39
C THR A 193 -16.07 -7.03 47.09
N THR A 194 -16.28 -5.79 46.67
CA THR A 194 -17.40 -4.97 47.14
C THR A 194 -18.71 -5.47 46.49
N PRO A 195 -19.83 -5.48 47.25
CA PRO A 195 -21.15 -5.71 46.66
C PRO A 195 -21.45 -4.67 45.56
N SER A 196 -22.12 -5.09 44.49
CA SER A 196 -22.50 -4.21 43.38
C SER A 196 -23.73 -3.35 43.71
N ALA A 197 -24.65 -3.87 44.54
CA ALA A 197 -25.90 -3.21 44.94
C ALA A 197 -26.38 -3.74 46.32
N SER A 198 -25.81 -3.24 47.42
CA SER A 198 -26.07 -3.74 48.78
C SER A 198 -27.55 -3.69 49.21
N ASP A 199 -28.30 -2.73 48.67
CA ASP A 199 -29.67 -2.43 49.08
C ASP A 199 -30.72 -3.17 48.23
N LEU A 200 -30.30 -4.02 47.31
CA LEU A 200 -31.18 -4.75 46.40
C LEU A 200 -32.09 -5.73 47.17
N PRO A 201 -33.43 -5.64 47.06
CA PRO A 201 -34.33 -6.63 47.64
C PRO A 201 -34.23 -7.96 46.88
N ILE A 202 -34.10 -9.08 47.61
CA ILE A 202 -34.10 -10.42 47.01
C ILE A 202 -35.55 -10.86 46.83
N THR A 203 -35.90 -11.24 45.61
CA THR A 203 -37.23 -11.71 45.25
C THR A 203 -37.46 -13.11 45.82
N ARG A 204 -38.51 -13.29 46.63
CA ARG A 204 -38.83 -14.61 47.22
C ARG A 204 -39.38 -15.61 46.20
N ASN A 205 -40.05 -15.14 45.15
CA ASN A 205 -40.59 -15.98 44.09
C ASN A 205 -39.58 -16.10 42.92
N PRO A 206 -38.99 -17.29 42.68
CA PRO A 206 -38.00 -17.49 41.62
C PRO A 206 -38.53 -17.18 40.22
N TRP A 207 -39.81 -17.47 39.94
CA TRP A 207 -40.43 -17.16 38.65
C TRP A 207 -40.53 -15.66 38.41
N THR A 208 -40.91 -14.91 39.45
CA THR A 208 -40.98 -13.44 39.39
C THR A 208 -39.59 -12.85 39.17
N SER A 209 -38.56 -13.40 39.82
CA SER A 209 -37.16 -12.99 39.62
C SER A 209 -36.74 -13.18 38.16
N THR A 210 -36.92 -14.38 37.60
CA THR A 210 -36.59 -14.66 36.19
C THR A 210 -37.32 -13.72 35.23
N PHE A 211 -38.63 -13.52 35.40
CA PHE A 211 -39.40 -12.67 34.49
C PHE A 211 -38.98 -11.19 34.55
N HIS A 212 -38.71 -10.68 35.76
CA HIS A 212 -38.23 -9.32 35.95
C HIS A 212 -36.88 -9.10 35.25
N LEU A 213 -35.99 -10.08 35.34
CA LEU A 213 -34.66 -10.03 34.72
C LEU A 213 -34.70 -10.14 33.20
N LEU A 214 -35.57 -10.99 32.64
CA LEU A 214 -35.78 -11.04 31.20
C LEU A 214 -36.35 -9.71 30.67
N LYS A 215 -37.25 -9.07 31.44
CA LYS A 215 -37.75 -7.73 31.11
C LYS A 215 -36.65 -6.68 31.14
N LEU A 216 -35.74 -6.74 32.13
CA LEU A 216 -34.57 -5.86 32.22
C LEU A 216 -33.65 -6.03 31.02
N LEU A 217 -33.35 -7.28 30.64
CA LEU A 217 -32.53 -7.58 29.46
C LEU A 217 -33.19 -7.08 28.17
N HIS A 218 -34.50 -7.28 28.02
CA HIS A 218 -35.27 -6.85 26.85
C HIS A 218 -35.39 -5.33 26.73
N ALA A 219 -35.36 -4.60 27.85
CA ALA A 219 -35.40 -3.15 27.86
C ALA A 219 -34.13 -2.49 27.27
N THR A 220 -33.03 -3.24 27.16
CA THR A 220 -31.75 -2.75 26.63
C THR A 220 -31.41 -3.46 25.31
N PRO A 221 -31.76 -2.89 24.13
CA PRO A 221 -31.63 -3.57 22.84
C PRO A 221 -30.23 -4.14 22.56
N ARG A 222 -29.18 -3.40 22.94
CA ARG A 222 -27.78 -3.82 22.74
C ARG A 222 -27.41 -5.06 23.57
N LEU A 223 -27.90 -5.15 24.81
CA LEU A 223 -27.65 -6.31 25.68
C LEU A 223 -28.49 -7.51 25.24
N TRP A 224 -29.75 -7.28 24.87
CA TRP A 224 -30.62 -8.30 24.28
C TRP A 224 -29.99 -8.94 23.03
N ASP A 225 -29.59 -8.11 22.07
CA ASP A 225 -28.98 -8.59 20.81
C ASP A 225 -27.69 -9.36 21.10
N GLY A 226 -26.84 -8.88 22.01
CA GLY A 226 -25.64 -9.59 22.45
C GLY A 226 -25.93 -10.94 23.12
N SER A 227 -26.94 -11.01 23.99
CA SER A 227 -27.36 -12.27 24.61
C SER A 227 -27.95 -13.26 23.62
N VAL A 228 -28.73 -12.81 22.63
CA VAL A 228 -29.23 -13.68 21.53
C VAL A 228 -28.08 -14.26 20.72
N ILE A 229 -27.06 -13.44 20.41
CA ILE A 229 -25.85 -13.91 19.71
C ILE A 229 -25.16 -15.01 20.53
N VAL A 230 -24.92 -14.79 21.82
CA VAL A 230 -24.30 -15.81 22.69
C VAL A 230 -25.15 -17.09 22.76
N SER A 231 -26.48 -16.96 22.88
CA SER A 231 -27.40 -18.09 22.90
C SER A 231 -27.32 -18.95 21.63
N TRP A 232 -27.08 -18.34 20.46
CA TRP A 232 -26.90 -19.08 19.21
C TRP A 232 -25.73 -20.08 19.28
N PHE A 233 -24.59 -19.69 19.84
CA PHE A 233 -23.45 -20.60 20.01
C PHE A 233 -23.81 -21.80 20.88
N TRP A 234 -24.48 -21.57 22.01
CA TRP A 234 -24.88 -22.65 22.91
C TRP A 234 -25.91 -23.59 22.27
N THR A 235 -26.84 -23.05 21.46
CA THR A 235 -27.75 -23.87 20.64
C THR A 235 -26.98 -24.74 19.66
N VAL A 236 -26.05 -24.17 18.89
CA VAL A 236 -25.24 -24.91 17.92
C VAL A 236 -24.45 -26.02 18.62
N GLY A 237 -23.79 -25.72 19.74
CA GLY A 237 -23.06 -26.69 20.53
C GLY A 237 -23.96 -27.81 21.07
N ALA A 238 -25.12 -27.48 21.62
CA ALA A 238 -26.07 -28.46 22.14
C ALA A 238 -26.59 -29.40 21.04
N VAL A 239 -26.94 -28.85 19.87
CA VAL A 239 -27.42 -29.62 18.72
C VAL A 239 -26.34 -30.59 18.22
N VAL A 240 -25.11 -30.11 17.98
CA VAL A 240 -24.01 -30.95 17.49
C VAL A 240 -23.69 -32.06 18.49
N MET A 241 -23.62 -31.74 19.78
CA MET A 241 -23.37 -32.72 20.84
C MET A 241 -24.48 -33.76 20.96
N SER A 242 -25.75 -33.38 20.75
CA SER A 242 -26.87 -34.34 20.76
C SER A 242 -26.90 -35.27 19.54
N LEU A 243 -26.45 -34.78 18.38
CA LEU A 243 -26.45 -35.55 17.14
C LEU A 243 -25.25 -36.51 17.05
N LEU A 244 -24.15 -36.20 17.73
CA LEU A 244 -22.89 -36.92 17.55
C LEU A 244 -22.96 -38.43 17.87
N PRO A 245 -23.58 -38.90 18.98
CA PRO A 245 -23.69 -40.33 19.23
C PRO A 245 -24.48 -41.09 18.15
N ALA A 246 -25.60 -40.51 17.70
CA ALA A 246 -26.43 -41.07 16.64
C ALA A 246 -25.69 -41.05 15.28
N LEU A 247 -24.97 -39.96 14.98
CA LEU A 247 -24.14 -39.86 13.78
C LEU A 247 -23.10 -40.99 13.71
N ILE A 248 -22.35 -41.20 14.79
CA ILE A 248 -21.30 -42.21 14.81
C ILE A 248 -21.88 -43.63 14.77
N LYS A 249 -22.96 -43.89 15.50
CA LYS A 249 -23.58 -45.22 15.56
C LYS A 249 -24.33 -45.57 14.27
N ASP A 250 -25.20 -44.69 13.81
CA ASP A 250 -26.21 -45.00 12.80
C ASP A 250 -25.77 -44.62 11.37
N VAL A 251 -24.83 -43.67 11.22
CA VAL A 251 -24.30 -43.27 9.89
C VAL A 251 -22.91 -43.83 9.64
N VAL A 252 -21.97 -43.65 10.58
CA VAL A 252 -20.57 -44.11 10.42
C VAL A 252 -20.41 -45.59 10.75
N GLY A 253 -21.18 -46.12 11.69
CA GLY A 253 -21.01 -47.47 12.24
C GLY A 253 -19.77 -47.61 13.14
N GLY A 254 -19.40 -46.54 13.83
CA GLY A 254 -18.24 -46.47 14.71
C GLY A 254 -18.53 -46.90 16.15
N THR A 255 -17.49 -47.32 16.86
CA THR A 255 -17.58 -47.69 18.28
C THR A 255 -17.67 -46.48 19.21
N GLU A 256 -17.97 -46.69 20.49
CA GLU A 256 -17.96 -45.63 21.52
C GLU A 256 -16.63 -44.85 21.60
N GLY A 257 -15.52 -45.52 21.27
CA GLY A 257 -14.21 -44.88 21.16
C GLY A 257 -14.17 -43.77 20.10
N VAL A 258 -14.92 -43.92 18.99
CA VAL A 258 -15.03 -42.89 17.95
C VAL A 258 -15.86 -41.69 18.44
N VAL A 259 -16.96 -41.94 19.17
CA VAL A 259 -17.75 -40.86 19.80
C VAL A 259 -16.87 -40.04 20.74
N THR A 260 -16.10 -40.72 21.60
CA THR A 260 -15.18 -40.09 22.55
C THR A 260 -14.10 -39.28 21.83
N LEU A 261 -13.53 -39.82 20.73
CA LEU A 261 -12.55 -39.12 19.90
C LEU A 261 -13.14 -37.84 19.29
N CYS A 262 -14.32 -37.90 18.68
CA CYS A 262 -14.96 -36.73 18.08
C CYS A 262 -15.29 -35.66 19.14
N LEU A 263 -15.78 -36.08 20.32
CA LEU A 263 -16.00 -35.18 21.47
C LEU A 263 -14.70 -34.51 21.94
N ALA A 264 -13.59 -35.27 21.99
CA ALA A 264 -12.28 -34.74 22.34
C ALA A 264 -11.82 -33.67 21.36
N ILE A 265 -11.90 -33.98 20.06
CA ILE A 265 -11.51 -33.03 19.02
C ILE A 265 -12.39 -31.79 19.03
N PHE A 266 -13.70 -31.95 19.23
CA PHE A 266 -14.63 -30.83 19.33
C PHE A 266 -14.28 -29.92 20.52
N ALA A 267 -14.06 -30.49 21.72
CA ALA A 267 -13.68 -29.73 22.90
C ALA A 267 -12.33 -28.99 22.74
N ILE A 268 -11.32 -29.67 22.16
CA ILE A 268 -10.01 -29.07 21.85
C ILE A 268 -10.16 -27.94 20.82
N GLY A 269 -11.00 -28.14 19.80
CA GLY A 269 -11.29 -27.13 18.78
C GLY A 269 -11.86 -25.84 19.39
N ILE A 270 -12.88 -25.94 20.24
CA ILE A 270 -13.44 -24.76 20.93
C ILE A 270 -12.39 -24.07 21.81
N ALA A 271 -11.62 -24.83 22.58
CA ALA A 271 -10.58 -24.28 23.44
C ALA A 271 -9.50 -23.53 22.62
N ALA A 272 -9.05 -24.11 21.51
CA ALA A 272 -8.09 -23.48 20.59
C ALA A 272 -8.66 -22.20 19.95
N GLY A 273 -9.92 -22.23 19.49
CA GLY A 273 -10.60 -21.07 18.93
C GLY A 273 -10.78 -19.94 19.93
N SER A 274 -11.14 -20.29 21.18
CA SER A 274 -11.31 -19.36 22.29
C SER A 274 -9.99 -18.66 22.66
N LEU A 275 -8.89 -19.42 22.71
CA LEU A 275 -7.55 -18.87 22.97
C LEU A 275 -7.07 -17.97 21.82
N PHE A 276 -7.34 -18.36 20.57
CA PHE A 276 -7.01 -17.54 19.41
C PHE A 276 -7.82 -16.23 19.39
N ALA A 277 -9.10 -16.28 19.74
CA ALA A 277 -9.95 -15.09 19.87
C ALA A 277 -9.44 -14.12 20.95
N ALA A 278 -8.97 -14.66 22.08
CA ALA A 278 -8.36 -13.88 23.15
C ALA A 278 -7.07 -13.17 22.70
N GLN A 279 -6.22 -13.84 21.91
CA GLN A 279 -5.01 -13.24 21.34
C GLN A 279 -5.34 -12.08 20.37
N LEU A 280 -6.47 -12.15 19.67
CA LEU A 280 -6.89 -11.10 18.74
C LEU A 280 -7.70 -9.97 19.40
N SER A 281 -7.94 -10.04 20.71
CA SER A 281 -8.80 -9.10 21.48
C SER A 281 -8.06 -8.36 22.61
N HIS A 282 -6.75 -8.12 22.47
CA HIS A 282 -5.89 -7.59 23.55
C HIS A 282 -6.25 -6.21 24.11
N VAL A 283 -6.91 -5.34 23.33
CA VAL A 283 -7.22 -3.95 23.74
C VAL A 283 -8.70 -3.80 24.15
N ARG A 284 -9.59 -4.46 23.40
CA ARG A 284 -11.04 -4.50 23.62
C ARG A 284 -11.60 -5.81 23.04
N PRO A 285 -12.78 -6.26 23.47
CA PRO A 285 -13.47 -7.38 22.81
C PRO A 285 -13.55 -7.12 21.30
N ASN A 286 -12.87 -7.94 20.50
CA ASN A 286 -12.83 -7.78 19.05
C ASN A 286 -14.05 -8.45 18.43
N LEU A 287 -15.12 -7.66 18.29
CA LEU A 287 -16.40 -8.11 17.76
C LEU A 287 -16.27 -8.68 16.35
N ALA A 288 -15.32 -8.22 15.53
CA ALA A 288 -15.13 -8.71 14.16
C ALA A 288 -14.90 -10.24 14.07
N LEU A 289 -14.47 -10.88 15.16
CA LEU A 289 -14.24 -12.32 15.23
C LEU A 289 -15.53 -13.15 15.24
N VAL A 290 -16.65 -12.58 15.69
CA VAL A 290 -17.93 -13.30 15.78
C VAL A 290 -18.52 -13.64 14.42
N PRO A 291 -18.70 -12.69 13.48
CA PRO A 291 -19.14 -13.05 12.13
C PRO A 291 -18.13 -13.97 11.44
N MET A 292 -16.84 -13.88 11.75
CA MET A 292 -15.83 -14.82 11.24
C MET A 292 -16.06 -16.24 11.77
N GLY A 293 -16.24 -16.39 13.07
CA GLY A 293 -16.55 -17.68 13.70
C GLY A 293 -17.81 -18.31 13.12
N ALA A 294 -18.84 -17.50 12.86
CA ALA A 294 -20.06 -17.94 12.19
C ALA A 294 -19.85 -18.38 10.73
N ILE A 295 -19.02 -17.67 9.97
CA ILE A 295 -18.64 -18.08 8.60
C ILE A 295 -17.87 -19.41 8.64
N VAL A 296 -16.91 -19.57 9.55
CA VAL A 296 -16.16 -20.82 9.73
C VAL A 296 -17.13 -21.96 10.06
N MET A 297 -17.98 -21.80 11.07
CA MET A 297 -19.02 -22.79 11.40
C MET A 297 -19.94 -23.08 10.20
N GLY A 298 -20.34 -22.07 9.43
CA GLY A 298 -21.19 -22.25 8.25
C GLY A 298 -20.51 -23.06 7.14
N VAL A 299 -19.28 -22.69 6.76
CA VAL A 299 -18.53 -23.38 5.69
C VAL A 299 -18.21 -24.82 6.09
N LEU A 300 -17.66 -25.02 7.29
CA LEU A 300 -17.28 -26.35 7.76
C LEU A 300 -18.51 -27.20 8.09
N GLY A 301 -19.62 -26.57 8.50
CA GLY A 301 -20.90 -27.25 8.70
C GLY A 301 -21.52 -27.75 7.41
N LEU A 302 -21.38 -27.01 6.30
CA LEU A 302 -21.78 -27.48 4.97
C LEU A 302 -20.91 -28.65 4.51
N ASP A 303 -19.60 -28.58 4.75
CA ASP A 303 -18.68 -29.69 4.42
C ASP A 303 -18.98 -30.94 5.25
N LEU A 304 -19.24 -30.79 6.56
CA LEU A 304 -19.71 -31.86 7.44
C LEU A 304 -21.02 -32.47 6.94
N ALA A 305 -22.01 -31.65 6.61
CA ALA A 305 -23.28 -32.14 6.08
C ALA A 305 -23.08 -32.96 4.80
N TRP A 306 -22.19 -32.51 3.93
CA TRP A 306 -21.83 -33.24 2.71
C TRP A 306 -21.08 -34.54 3.03
N ALA A 307 -20.06 -34.49 3.87
CA ALA A 307 -19.28 -35.66 4.28
C ALA A 307 -20.18 -36.73 4.90
N ILE A 308 -21.07 -36.34 5.82
CA ILE A 308 -22.08 -37.21 6.44
C ILE A 308 -23.00 -37.82 5.38
N GLY A 309 -23.50 -37.01 4.44
CA GLY A 309 -24.41 -37.47 3.39
C GLY A 309 -23.79 -38.42 2.37
N THR A 310 -22.46 -38.41 2.23
CA THR A 310 -21.71 -39.30 1.31
C THR A 310 -21.03 -40.48 2.00
N THR A 311 -21.12 -40.58 3.33
CA THR A 311 -20.46 -41.66 4.07
C THR A 311 -21.31 -42.93 3.97
N GLU A 312 -20.69 -44.02 3.52
CA GLU A 312 -21.30 -45.35 3.58
C GLU A 312 -21.19 -45.92 5.00
N THR A 313 -22.28 -46.52 5.47
CA THR A 313 -22.32 -47.11 6.82
C THR A 313 -21.46 -48.37 6.88
N ALA A 314 -20.37 -48.29 7.63
CA ALA A 314 -19.50 -49.42 7.94
C ALA A 314 -19.99 -50.16 9.20
N LYS A 315 -19.33 -51.26 9.58
CA LYS A 315 -19.60 -51.97 10.84
C LYS A 315 -18.36 -51.96 11.73
N ASP A 316 -18.55 -51.65 13.00
CA ASP A 316 -17.54 -51.70 14.07
C ASP A 316 -16.24 -50.92 13.77
N VAL A 317 -16.37 -49.71 13.22
CA VAL A 317 -15.20 -48.85 12.97
C VAL A 317 -14.59 -48.40 14.30
N THR A 318 -13.36 -48.85 14.56
CA THR A 318 -12.60 -48.43 15.75
C THR A 318 -12.04 -47.01 15.58
N ALA A 319 -11.70 -46.33 16.69
CA ALA A 319 -11.11 -44.99 16.66
C ALA A 319 -9.84 -44.91 15.79
N LEU A 320 -8.99 -45.93 15.83
CA LEU A 320 -7.76 -45.97 15.04
C LEU A 320 -8.06 -46.14 13.54
N ALA A 321 -9.04 -47.00 13.19
CA ALA A 321 -9.49 -47.17 11.82
C ALA A 321 -10.17 -45.90 11.27
N PHE A 322 -10.92 -45.20 12.11
CA PHE A 322 -11.56 -43.94 11.74
C PHE A 322 -10.52 -42.86 11.38
N ILE A 323 -9.48 -42.68 12.22
CA ILE A 323 -8.37 -41.75 11.95
C ILE A 323 -7.60 -42.13 10.68
N GLY A 324 -7.39 -43.43 10.44
CA GLY A 324 -6.68 -43.92 9.26
C GLY A 324 -7.46 -43.78 7.95
N SER A 325 -8.79 -43.61 8.01
CA SER A 325 -9.65 -43.46 6.84
C SER A 325 -9.70 -42.00 6.36
N TRP A 326 -9.77 -41.79 5.03
CA TRP A 326 -9.92 -40.44 4.47
C TRP A 326 -11.21 -39.75 4.93
N ALA A 327 -12.33 -40.47 4.92
CA ALA A 327 -13.62 -39.96 5.34
C ALA A 327 -13.61 -39.55 6.83
N GLY A 328 -13.06 -40.40 7.70
CA GLY A 328 -12.94 -40.09 9.13
C GLY A 328 -11.96 -38.95 9.41
N ALA A 329 -10.80 -38.92 8.76
CA ALA A 329 -9.85 -37.81 8.89
C ALA A 329 -10.46 -36.46 8.47
N ARG A 330 -11.20 -36.42 7.35
CA ARG A 330 -11.94 -35.23 6.90
C ARG A 330 -12.96 -34.78 7.94
N MET A 331 -13.82 -35.69 8.41
CA MET A 331 -14.84 -35.37 9.43
C MET A 331 -14.20 -34.87 10.74
N LEU A 332 -13.08 -35.45 11.19
CA LEU A 332 -12.35 -34.99 12.38
C LEU A 332 -11.80 -33.58 12.19
N ILE A 333 -11.23 -33.27 11.02
CA ILE A 333 -10.75 -31.92 10.69
C ILE A 333 -11.92 -30.93 10.68
N ASP A 334 -13.04 -31.29 10.05
CA ASP A 334 -14.19 -30.40 9.98
C ASP A 334 -14.81 -30.18 11.37
N PHE A 335 -14.93 -31.21 12.21
CA PHE A 335 -15.36 -31.06 13.60
C PHE A 335 -14.41 -30.14 14.38
N ALA A 336 -13.09 -30.30 14.22
CA ALA A 336 -12.10 -29.46 14.89
C ALA A 336 -12.25 -27.99 14.48
N LEU A 337 -12.35 -27.72 13.17
CA LEU A 337 -12.42 -26.37 12.61
C LEU A 337 -13.79 -25.71 12.82
N PHE A 338 -14.87 -26.48 12.75
CA PHE A 338 -16.22 -26.03 13.12
C PHE A 338 -16.24 -25.58 14.59
N ALA A 339 -15.71 -26.41 15.48
CA ALA A 339 -15.60 -26.12 16.90
C ALA A 339 -14.69 -24.91 17.17
N PHE A 340 -13.57 -24.79 16.44
CA PHE A 340 -12.70 -23.62 16.46
C PHE A 340 -13.46 -22.33 16.07
N GLY A 341 -14.31 -22.38 15.04
CA GLY A 341 -15.21 -21.29 14.67
C GLY A 341 -16.17 -20.91 15.80
N GLY A 342 -16.68 -21.89 16.55
CA GLY A 342 -17.48 -21.67 17.75
C GLY A 342 -16.73 -20.90 18.85
N GLY A 343 -15.48 -21.27 19.13
CA GLY A 343 -14.62 -20.56 20.09
C GLY A 343 -14.32 -19.11 19.66
N LEU A 344 -14.10 -18.88 18.36
CA LEU A 344 -13.99 -17.54 17.77
C LEU A 344 -15.25 -16.69 17.94
N PHE A 345 -16.40 -17.34 17.98
CA PHE A 345 -17.71 -16.71 18.05
C PHE A 345 -18.11 -16.33 19.48
N VAL A 346 -18.00 -17.25 20.44
CA VAL A 346 -18.58 -17.05 21.77
C VAL A 346 -17.77 -16.08 22.64
N VAL A 347 -16.44 -16.18 22.67
CA VAL A 347 -15.58 -15.40 23.57
C VAL A 347 -15.76 -13.89 23.39
N PRO A 348 -15.63 -13.31 22.18
CA PRO A 348 -15.79 -11.87 22.01
C PRO A 348 -17.24 -11.42 22.16
N ALA A 349 -18.22 -12.24 21.78
CA ALA A 349 -19.64 -11.93 21.98
C ALA A 349 -19.98 -11.81 23.48
N PHE A 350 -19.52 -12.78 24.28
CA PHE A 350 -19.83 -12.83 25.70
C PHE A 350 -19.04 -11.78 26.49
N ALA A 351 -17.76 -11.58 26.17
CA ALA A 351 -16.96 -10.50 26.76
C ALA A 351 -17.56 -9.12 26.47
N ALA A 352 -18.17 -8.93 25.30
CA ALA A 352 -18.85 -7.68 24.96
C ALA A 352 -20.13 -7.45 25.79
N VAL A 353 -20.98 -8.46 25.96
CA VAL A 353 -22.17 -8.37 26.83
C VAL A 353 -21.77 -7.99 28.26
N GLN A 354 -20.70 -8.59 28.79
CA GLN A 354 -20.16 -8.26 30.12
C GLN A 354 -19.66 -6.81 30.21
N ALA A 355 -18.94 -6.35 29.18
CA ALA A 355 -18.40 -4.99 29.13
C ALA A 355 -19.48 -3.91 28.96
N TRP A 356 -20.59 -4.24 28.28
CA TRP A 356 -21.72 -3.32 28.09
C TRP A 356 -22.66 -3.26 29.28
N SER A 357 -22.60 -4.24 30.19
CA SER A 357 -23.48 -4.32 31.35
C SER A 357 -23.03 -3.35 32.45
N GLU A 358 -23.96 -2.57 32.99
CA GLU A 358 -23.68 -1.70 34.12
C GLU A 358 -23.25 -2.49 35.36
N PRO A 359 -22.25 -2.02 36.14
CA PRO A 359 -21.73 -2.77 37.29
C PRO A 359 -22.78 -3.15 38.35
N ALA A 360 -23.83 -2.34 38.51
CA ALA A 360 -24.90 -2.54 39.50
C ALA A 360 -25.92 -3.62 39.11
N GLU A 361 -25.95 -4.03 37.84
CA GLU A 361 -26.92 -4.99 37.31
C GLU A 361 -26.26 -6.13 36.53
N ARG A 362 -24.93 -6.17 36.52
CA ARG A 362 -24.14 -7.08 35.69
C ARG A 362 -24.47 -8.54 35.96
N ALA A 363 -24.56 -8.97 37.22
CA ALA A 363 -24.85 -10.38 37.50
C ALA A 363 -26.28 -10.75 37.11
N ARG A 364 -27.22 -9.81 37.27
CA ARG A 364 -28.62 -9.93 36.83
C ARG A 364 -28.76 -10.01 35.30
N ILE A 365 -28.01 -9.22 34.54
CA ILE A 365 -27.98 -9.32 33.07
C ILE A 365 -27.39 -10.66 32.62
N ILE A 366 -26.29 -11.10 33.23
CA ILE A 366 -25.68 -12.40 32.94
C ILE A 366 -26.66 -13.54 33.29
N ALA A 367 -27.38 -13.45 34.40
CA ALA A 367 -28.42 -14.40 34.79
C ALA A 367 -29.54 -14.48 33.75
N ALA A 368 -30.08 -13.33 33.32
CA ALA A 368 -31.06 -13.28 32.24
C ALA A 368 -30.53 -13.91 30.95
N GLY A 369 -29.26 -13.64 30.62
CA GLY A 369 -28.57 -14.26 29.49
C GLY A 369 -28.48 -15.78 29.62
N ASN A 370 -28.19 -16.33 30.80
CA ASN A 370 -28.14 -17.78 31.04
C ASN A 370 -29.52 -18.44 30.88
N VAL A 371 -30.59 -17.77 31.34
CA VAL A 371 -31.98 -18.23 31.12
C VAL A 371 -32.27 -18.29 29.61
N LEU A 372 -31.90 -17.25 28.87
CA LEU A 372 -32.09 -17.20 27.42
C LEU A 372 -31.30 -18.31 26.72
N GLN A 373 -30.05 -18.55 27.11
CA GLN A 373 -29.22 -19.65 26.60
C GLN A 373 -29.87 -21.02 26.86
N ALA A 374 -30.38 -21.26 28.08
CA ALA A 374 -31.07 -22.50 28.41
C ALA A 374 -32.34 -22.71 27.55
N ALA A 375 -33.14 -21.66 27.35
CA ALA A 375 -34.32 -21.70 26.48
C ALA A 375 -33.95 -22.03 25.03
N PHE A 376 -32.90 -21.42 24.51
CA PHE A 376 -32.38 -21.63 23.16
C PHE A 376 -31.79 -23.02 22.95
N MET A 377 -31.07 -23.57 23.94
CA MET A 377 -30.57 -24.95 23.89
C MET A 377 -31.72 -25.96 23.87
N VAL A 378 -32.67 -25.84 24.81
CA VAL A 378 -33.84 -26.74 24.90
C VAL A 378 -34.66 -26.65 23.62
N GLY A 379 -34.98 -25.44 23.14
CA GLY A 379 -35.73 -25.24 21.90
C GLY A 379 -35.02 -25.82 20.67
N GLY A 380 -33.71 -25.59 20.53
CA GLY A 380 -32.92 -26.16 19.43
C GLY A 380 -32.90 -27.69 19.46
N THR A 381 -32.67 -28.30 20.63
CA THR A 381 -32.70 -29.76 20.75
C THR A 381 -34.09 -30.36 20.53
N ALA A 382 -35.16 -29.66 20.93
CA ALA A 382 -36.54 -30.09 20.68
C ALA A 382 -36.90 -30.04 19.19
N ILE A 383 -36.43 -29.03 18.46
CA ILE A 383 -36.56 -28.97 16.99
C ILE A 383 -35.83 -30.17 16.36
N VAL A 384 -34.60 -30.46 16.78
CA VAL A 384 -33.83 -31.60 16.29
C VAL A 384 -34.55 -32.93 16.58
N ALA A 385 -35.03 -33.13 17.81
CA ALA A 385 -35.78 -34.33 18.18
C ALA A 385 -37.05 -34.50 17.32
N THR A 386 -37.73 -33.39 17.02
CA THR A 386 -38.91 -33.39 16.15
C THR A 386 -38.53 -33.75 14.71
N LEU A 387 -37.45 -33.19 14.17
CA LEU A 387 -36.94 -33.50 12.83
C LEU A 387 -36.50 -34.96 12.72
N GLN A 388 -35.84 -35.50 13.74
CA GLN A 388 -35.48 -36.92 13.82
C GLN A 388 -36.74 -37.81 13.87
N GLY A 389 -37.78 -37.39 14.59
CA GLY A 389 -39.09 -38.08 14.61
C GLY A 389 -39.86 -38.01 13.29
N LEU A 390 -39.48 -37.11 12.37
CA LEU A 390 -39.97 -37.01 11.00
C LEU A 390 -39.04 -37.69 9.98
N ASP A 391 -38.11 -38.53 10.44
CA ASP A 391 -37.12 -39.26 9.63
C ASP A 391 -36.20 -38.36 8.76
N VAL A 392 -35.99 -37.10 9.16
CA VAL A 392 -35.04 -36.21 8.49
C VAL A 392 -33.61 -36.67 8.79
N SER A 393 -32.81 -36.90 7.75
CA SER A 393 -31.44 -37.38 7.93
C SER A 393 -30.54 -36.39 8.67
N ILE A 394 -29.57 -36.91 9.43
CA ILE A 394 -28.61 -36.08 10.19
C ILE A 394 -27.83 -35.12 9.27
N ALA A 395 -27.55 -35.52 8.03
CA ALA A 395 -26.92 -34.66 7.03
C ALA A 395 -27.75 -33.40 6.74
N TRP A 396 -29.07 -33.53 6.57
CA TRP A 396 -29.97 -32.40 6.32
C TRP A 396 -30.14 -31.50 7.55
N ILE A 397 -30.18 -32.08 8.75
CA ILE A 397 -30.18 -31.32 10.00
C ILE A 397 -28.88 -30.49 10.10
N MET A 398 -27.74 -31.09 9.76
CA MET A 398 -26.46 -30.39 9.78
C MET A 398 -26.35 -29.30 8.70
N PHE A 399 -26.89 -29.56 7.51
CA PHE A 399 -27.00 -28.55 6.45
C PHE A 399 -27.84 -27.35 6.92
N GLY A 400 -29.00 -27.60 7.53
CA GLY A 400 -29.86 -26.54 8.08
C GLY A 400 -29.15 -25.71 9.15
N LEU A 401 -28.41 -26.36 10.05
CA LEU A 401 -27.61 -25.65 11.07
C LEU A 401 -26.51 -24.79 10.44
N ALA A 402 -25.83 -25.29 9.42
CA ALA A 402 -24.79 -24.56 8.70
C ALA A 402 -25.33 -23.32 7.98
N VAL A 403 -26.48 -23.44 7.32
CA VAL A 403 -27.18 -22.30 6.70
C VAL A 403 -27.59 -21.26 7.75
N ALA A 404 -28.10 -21.71 8.91
CA ALA A 404 -28.47 -20.82 10.00
C ALA A 404 -27.24 -20.09 10.61
N CYS A 405 -26.06 -20.71 10.63
CA CYS A 405 -24.80 -20.04 11.00
C CYS A 405 -24.50 -18.87 10.05
N PHE A 406 -24.71 -19.00 8.74
CA PHE A 406 -24.60 -17.85 7.81
C PHE A 406 -25.66 -16.77 8.08
N GLY A 407 -26.89 -17.17 8.43
CA GLY A 407 -27.94 -16.24 8.86
C GLY A 407 -27.52 -15.41 10.09
N SER A 408 -26.78 -16.02 11.03
CA SER A 408 -26.26 -15.32 12.21
C SER A 408 -25.26 -14.21 11.84
N VAL A 409 -24.47 -14.36 10.77
CA VAL A 409 -23.55 -13.31 10.27
C VAL A 409 -24.33 -12.04 9.92
N TRP A 410 -25.41 -12.19 9.16
CA TRP A 410 -26.27 -11.08 8.78
C TRP A 410 -26.90 -10.40 10.00
N PHE A 411 -27.40 -11.19 10.95
CA PHE A 411 -27.97 -10.68 12.20
C PHE A 411 -26.94 -9.87 13.00
N VAL A 412 -25.74 -10.43 13.20
CA VAL A 412 -24.64 -9.81 13.95
C VAL A 412 -24.21 -8.48 13.32
N LEU A 413 -23.97 -8.46 12.00
CA LEU A 413 -23.54 -7.24 11.30
C LEU A 413 -24.62 -6.15 11.31
N ASN A 414 -25.90 -6.52 11.25
CA ASN A 414 -27.00 -5.55 11.29
C ASN A 414 -27.23 -4.97 12.69
N LYS A 415 -27.07 -5.79 13.74
CA LYS A 415 -27.36 -5.36 15.13
C LYS A 415 -26.22 -4.62 15.83
N TRP A 416 -24.96 -4.89 15.47
CA TRP A 416 -23.82 -4.21 16.10
C TRP A 416 -23.52 -2.81 15.58
N GLY A 417 -24.27 -2.34 14.60
CA GLY A 417 -24.15 -0.98 14.08
C GLY A 417 -22.86 -0.73 13.29
N ARG A 418 -22.63 0.55 12.97
CA ARG A 418 -21.58 0.96 12.02
C ARG A 418 -20.16 0.69 12.51
N GLU A 419 -19.92 0.80 13.82
CA GLU A 419 -18.60 0.55 14.40
C GLU A 419 -18.16 -0.91 14.23
N GLY A 420 -19.07 -1.88 14.44
CA GLY A 420 -18.78 -3.30 14.24
C GLY A 420 -18.49 -3.66 12.78
N VAL A 421 -19.22 -3.05 11.85
CA VAL A 421 -19.01 -3.20 10.41
C VAL A 421 -17.64 -2.64 9.99
N ARG A 422 -17.25 -1.48 10.54
CA ARG A 422 -15.95 -0.87 10.28
C ARG A 422 -14.80 -1.75 10.76
N ASP A 423 -14.88 -2.23 12.01
CA ASP A 423 -13.86 -3.11 12.60
C ASP A 423 -13.71 -4.41 11.81
N PHE A 424 -14.84 -5.01 11.40
CA PHE A 424 -14.86 -6.20 10.55
C PHE A 424 -14.22 -5.93 9.19
N GLY A 425 -14.58 -4.80 8.55
CA GLY A 425 -13.97 -4.36 7.30
C GLY A 425 -12.46 -4.15 7.43
N ALA A 426 -12.00 -3.50 8.51
CA ALA A 426 -10.58 -3.26 8.76
C ALA A 426 -9.80 -4.56 8.90
N MET A 427 -10.35 -5.52 9.63
CA MET A 427 -9.76 -6.86 9.77
C MET A 427 -9.72 -7.60 8.43
N LEU A 428 -10.82 -7.55 7.66
CA LEU A 428 -10.90 -8.19 6.35
C LEU A 428 -9.87 -7.60 5.37
N PHE A 429 -9.74 -6.28 5.31
CA PHE A 429 -8.75 -5.61 4.47
C PHE A 429 -7.31 -5.87 4.93
N ARG A 430 -7.06 -6.01 6.23
CA ARG A 430 -5.75 -6.43 6.74
C ARG A 430 -5.43 -7.88 6.37
N ALA A 431 -6.39 -8.80 6.46
CA ALA A 431 -6.20 -10.20 6.13
C ALA A 431 -6.01 -10.44 4.62
N LEU A 432 -6.92 -9.89 3.80
CA LEU A 432 -6.91 -10.10 2.36
C LEU A 432 -5.85 -9.21 1.70
N PHE A 433 -5.97 -7.88 1.84
CA PHE A 433 -5.16 -6.91 1.11
C PHE A 433 -3.87 -6.52 1.85
N ARG A 434 -3.52 -7.17 2.99
CA ARG A 434 -2.34 -6.84 3.81
C ARG A 434 -2.20 -5.34 4.03
N THR A 435 -3.34 -4.71 4.32
CA THR A 435 -3.48 -3.26 4.34
C THR A 435 -2.55 -2.63 5.36
N GLU A 436 -1.68 -1.73 4.90
CA GLU A 436 -0.79 -0.93 5.74
C GLU A 436 -1.30 0.51 5.76
N VAL A 437 -1.35 1.13 6.93
CA VAL A 437 -1.83 2.50 7.11
C VAL A 437 -0.69 3.31 7.70
N ARG A 438 -0.35 4.43 7.06
CA ARG A 438 0.73 5.34 7.46
C ARG A 438 0.19 6.75 7.68
N GLY A 439 0.74 7.47 8.65
CA GLY A 439 0.37 8.87 8.88
C GLY A 439 -0.99 9.07 9.56
N LEU A 440 -1.48 8.08 10.33
CA LEU A 440 -2.74 8.24 11.09
C LEU A 440 -2.69 9.42 12.05
N GLU A 441 -1.51 9.74 12.57
CA GLU A 441 -1.19 10.90 13.39
C GLU A 441 -1.40 12.25 12.68
N ASN A 442 -1.46 12.27 11.34
CA ASN A 442 -1.73 13.48 10.56
C ASN A 442 -3.23 13.81 10.51
N LEU A 443 -4.11 12.93 10.97
CA LEU A 443 -5.53 13.24 11.03
C LEU A 443 -5.77 14.35 12.08
N PRO A 444 -6.40 15.47 11.70
CA PRO A 444 -6.71 16.52 12.66
C PRO A 444 -7.66 16.02 13.77
N PRO A 445 -7.63 16.65 14.95
CA PRO A 445 -8.53 16.28 16.05
C PRO A 445 -10.01 16.49 15.67
N ALA A 446 -10.89 15.74 16.34
CA ALA A 446 -12.33 15.88 16.17
C ALA A 446 -12.79 17.33 16.39
N GLY A 447 -13.74 17.81 15.57
CA GLY A 447 -14.19 19.20 15.57
C GLY A 447 -13.41 20.12 14.61
N THR A 448 -12.36 19.63 13.95
CA THR A 448 -11.68 20.39 12.89
C THR A 448 -12.49 20.35 11.59
N ARG A 449 -12.68 21.49 10.93
CA ARG A 449 -13.26 21.56 9.57
C ARG A 449 -12.27 20.93 8.60
N MET A 450 -12.54 19.70 8.15
CA MET A 450 -11.61 18.96 7.32
C MET A 450 -12.28 18.32 6.10
N LEU A 451 -11.53 18.33 5.01
CA LEU A 451 -11.85 17.65 3.76
C LEU A 451 -10.78 16.60 3.47
N ILE A 452 -11.15 15.33 3.51
CA ILE A 452 -10.26 14.21 3.17
C ILE A 452 -10.30 14.00 1.66
N ALA A 453 -9.16 14.19 1.01
CA ALA A 453 -9.00 14.18 -0.44
C ALA A 453 -8.11 13.01 -0.90
N PRO A 454 -8.68 11.81 -1.08
CA PRO A 454 -7.97 10.66 -1.61
C PRO A 454 -7.84 10.68 -3.14
N ASN A 455 -6.79 10.04 -3.68
CA ASN A 455 -6.79 9.59 -5.08
C ASN A 455 -7.80 8.45 -5.29
N HIS A 456 -8.21 8.22 -6.54
CA HIS A 456 -9.18 7.16 -6.86
C HIS A 456 -8.64 6.15 -7.89
N VAL A 457 -8.27 4.96 -7.41
CA VAL A 457 -7.59 3.90 -8.16
C VAL A 457 -8.41 2.60 -8.30
N SER A 458 -9.41 2.36 -7.47
CA SER A 458 -10.25 1.16 -7.54
C SER A 458 -11.63 1.34 -6.90
N LEU A 459 -12.54 0.40 -7.16
CA LEU A 459 -13.85 0.35 -6.49
C LEU A 459 -13.73 0.04 -4.97
N VAL A 460 -12.58 -0.46 -4.53
CA VAL A 460 -12.31 -0.83 -3.12
C VAL A 460 -11.97 0.39 -2.27
N ASP A 461 -11.58 1.50 -2.88
CA ASP A 461 -11.02 2.66 -2.17
C ASP A 461 -11.98 3.24 -1.14
N GLY A 462 -13.27 3.40 -1.47
CA GLY A 462 -14.28 3.90 -0.55
C GLY A 462 -14.48 2.98 0.67
N PRO A 463 -14.81 1.69 0.46
CA PRO A 463 -14.89 0.71 1.55
C PRO A 463 -13.60 0.59 2.39
N LEU A 464 -12.44 0.64 1.75
CA LEU A 464 -11.13 0.60 2.41
C LEU A 464 -10.94 1.81 3.33
N LEU A 465 -11.23 3.03 2.84
CA LEU A 465 -11.13 4.24 3.64
C LEU A 465 -12.11 4.22 4.81
N HIS A 466 -13.34 3.77 4.59
CA HIS A 466 -14.31 3.63 5.68
C HIS A 466 -13.79 2.69 6.77
N ALA A 467 -13.23 1.54 6.38
CA ALA A 467 -12.65 0.56 7.28
C ALA A 467 -11.41 1.07 8.04
N VAL A 468 -10.55 1.85 7.38
CA VAL A 468 -9.26 2.28 7.92
C VAL A 468 -9.35 3.55 8.77
N LEU A 469 -10.23 4.48 8.41
CA LEU A 469 -10.31 5.78 9.09
C LEU A 469 -10.91 5.62 10.51
N PRO A 470 -10.25 6.17 11.54
CA PRO A 470 -10.74 6.09 12.92
C PRO A 470 -11.96 6.98 13.18
N ILE A 471 -12.32 7.85 12.23
CA ILE A 471 -13.46 8.77 12.29
C ILE A 471 -14.63 8.31 11.40
N ASP A 472 -15.87 8.58 11.83
CA ASP A 472 -17.08 8.33 11.03
C ASP A 472 -17.27 9.50 10.04
N ALA A 473 -16.65 9.40 8.86
CA ALA A 473 -16.69 10.43 7.84
C ALA A 473 -17.87 10.26 6.86
N THR A 474 -18.41 11.38 6.40
CA THR A 474 -19.46 11.39 5.38
C THR A 474 -18.84 11.33 3.99
N PHE A 475 -19.27 10.34 3.20
CA PHE A 475 -18.77 10.12 1.84
C PHE A 475 -19.59 10.90 0.80
N ALA A 476 -18.91 11.74 0.03
CA ALA A 476 -19.45 12.34 -1.18
C ALA A 476 -19.44 11.33 -2.33
N VAL A 477 -20.63 10.91 -2.79
CA VAL A 477 -20.78 9.85 -3.80
C VAL A 477 -21.52 10.38 -5.02
N ASP A 478 -21.01 10.09 -6.22
CA ASP A 478 -21.68 10.44 -7.47
C ASP A 478 -23.04 9.75 -7.61
N THR A 479 -24.01 10.46 -8.19
CA THR A 479 -25.40 10.00 -8.34
C THR A 479 -25.53 8.76 -9.25
N GLY A 480 -24.64 8.58 -10.23
CA GLY A 480 -24.59 7.38 -11.06
C GLY A 480 -24.12 6.17 -10.26
N ILE A 481 -23.04 6.33 -9.49
CA ILE A 481 -22.48 5.26 -8.65
C ILE A 481 -23.47 4.84 -7.56
N SER A 482 -24.16 5.80 -6.93
CA SER A 482 -25.10 5.51 -5.84
C SER A 482 -26.31 4.65 -6.27
N LYS A 483 -26.64 4.65 -7.56
CA LYS A 483 -27.71 3.81 -8.13
C LYS A 483 -27.28 2.37 -8.37
N ALA A 484 -25.98 2.08 -8.43
CA ALA A 484 -25.48 0.73 -8.68
C ALA A 484 -25.88 -0.22 -7.54
N TRP A 485 -26.28 -1.45 -7.89
CA TRP A 485 -26.79 -2.43 -6.91
C TRP A 485 -25.77 -2.75 -5.81
N TRP A 486 -24.49 -2.88 -6.18
CA TRP A 486 -23.40 -3.15 -5.25
C TRP A 486 -23.13 -1.95 -4.33
N ALA A 487 -23.24 -0.72 -4.85
CA ALA A 487 -23.02 0.49 -4.08
C ALA A 487 -24.12 0.67 -3.03
N LYS A 488 -25.38 0.37 -3.35
CA LYS A 488 -26.50 0.44 -2.39
C LYS A 488 -26.27 -0.37 -1.12
N ILE A 489 -25.60 -1.52 -1.22
CA ILE A 489 -25.26 -2.35 -0.05
C ILE A 489 -24.28 -1.58 0.85
N PHE A 490 -23.21 -1.02 0.27
CA PHE A 490 -22.23 -0.23 0.99
C PHE A 490 -22.81 1.08 1.56
N LEU A 491 -23.63 1.80 0.78
CA LEU A 491 -24.23 3.07 1.18
C LEU A 491 -25.24 2.95 2.34
N LYS A 492 -25.80 1.76 2.59
CA LYS A 492 -26.59 1.49 3.80
C LYS A 492 -25.74 1.46 5.07
N LEU A 493 -24.43 1.20 4.94
CA LEU A 493 -23.50 1.01 6.05
C LEU A 493 -22.74 2.30 6.40
N VAL A 494 -22.66 3.26 5.47
CA VAL A 494 -21.89 4.50 5.64
C VAL A 494 -22.75 5.76 5.57
N ARG A 495 -22.31 6.82 6.25
CA ARG A 495 -22.85 8.16 5.98
C ARG A 495 -22.44 8.58 4.58
N HIS A 496 -23.40 9.00 3.79
CA HIS A 496 -23.12 9.46 2.45
C HIS A 496 -24.07 10.58 2.05
N ILE A 497 -23.59 11.40 1.12
CA ILE A 497 -24.39 12.39 0.40
C ILE A 497 -24.20 12.16 -1.08
N THR A 498 -25.31 12.15 -1.83
CA THR A 498 -25.27 12.01 -3.27
C THR A 498 -25.05 13.36 -3.93
N ILE A 499 -24.12 13.41 -4.87
CA ILE A 499 -23.78 14.63 -5.59
C ILE A 499 -24.02 14.41 -7.06
N ASP A 500 -24.63 15.41 -7.68
CA ASP A 500 -24.71 15.54 -9.13
C ASP A 500 -23.73 16.66 -9.52
N PRO A 501 -22.61 16.35 -10.20
CA PRO A 501 -21.63 17.36 -10.63
C PRO A 501 -22.24 18.45 -11.52
N THR A 502 -23.39 18.19 -12.14
CA THR A 502 -24.10 19.14 -13.01
C THR A 502 -24.98 20.12 -12.23
N LYS A 503 -25.25 19.87 -10.94
CA LYS A 503 -26.16 20.68 -10.11
C LYS A 503 -25.40 21.46 -9.03
N PRO A 504 -25.46 22.80 -9.03
CA PRO A 504 -24.77 23.64 -8.03
C PRO A 504 -25.25 23.43 -6.58
N LEU A 505 -26.46 22.89 -6.38
CA LEU A 505 -27.08 22.75 -5.06
C LEU A 505 -26.33 21.75 -4.16
N GLY A 506 -25.85 20.62 -4.71
CA GLY A 506 -25.12 19.61 -3.92
C GLY A 506 -23.80 20.12 -3.33
N ALA A 507 -23.17 21.13 -3.95
CA ALA A 507 -21.97 21.76 -3.41
C ALA A 507 -22.27 22.62 -2.17
N ARG A 508 -23.47 23.21 -2.05
CA ARG A 508 -23.84 24.04 -0.90
C ARG A 508 -24.03 23.20 0.36
N ASP A 509 -24.63 22.02 0.22
CA ASP A 509 -24.86 21.12 1.35
C ASP A 509 -23.54 20.57 1.90
N LEU A 510 -22.60 20.23 1.02
CA LEU A 510 -21.23 19.85 1.42
C LEU A 510 -20.49 20.97 2.14
N ILE A 511 -20.59 22.22 1.65
CA ILE A 511 -19.98 23.37 2.33
C ILE A 511 -20.53 23.50 3.74
N LYS A 512 -21.86 23.36 3.92
CA LYS A 512 -22.48 23.41 5.26
C LYS A 512 -21.99 22.29 6.16
N LEU A 513 -21.90 21.07 5.62
CA LEU A 513 -21.52 19.87 6.37
C LEU A 513 -20.05 19.93 6.83
N VAL A 514 -19.14 20.37 5.94
CA VAL A 514 -17.74 20.61 6.32
C VAL A 514 -17.63 21.80 7.30
N ALA A 515 -18.41 22.87 7.10
CA ALA A 515 -18.42 24.03 7.99
C ALA A 515 -18.95 23.70 9.40
N SER A 516 -19.87 22.72 9.51
CA SER A 516 -20.36 22.16 10.78
C SER A 516 -19.39 21.15 11.42
N GLN A 517 -18.12 21.14 10.99
CA GLN A 517 -17.06 20.32 11.56
C GLN A 517 -17.25 18.81 11.38
N GLU A 518 -18.12 18.39 10.45
CA GLU A 518 -18.25 16.98 10.09
C GLU A 518 -17.20 16.63 9.03
N PRO A 519 -16.37 15.59 9.24
CA PRO A 519 -15.35 15.20 8.29
C PRO A 519 -15.97 14.63 7.01
N VAL A 520 -15.53 15.11 5.86
CA VAL A 520 -16.04 14.68 4.55
C VAL A 520 -14.94 14.07 3.71
N VAL A 521 -15.21 12.89 3.15
CA VAL A 521 -14.34 12.25 2.15
C VAL A 521 -14.87 12.59 0.76
N ILE A 522 -14.05 13.24 -0.07
CA ILE A 522 -14.35 13.54 -1.47
C ILE A 522 -13.19 13.11 -2.35
N PHE A 523 -13.45 12.20 -3.30
CA PHE A 523 -12.48 11.86 -4.36
C PHE A 523 -12.40 13.02 -5.37
N PRO A 524 -11.33 13.84 -5.37
CA PRO A 524 -11.31 15.08 -6.15
C PRO A 524 -11.30 14.86 -7.66
N GLU A 525 -10.87 13.68 -8.10
CA GLU A 525 -10.86 13.26 -9.52
C GLU A 525 -12.27 12.97 -10.05
N GLY A 526 -13.26 12.75 -9.18
CA GLY A 526 -14.66 12.46 -9.55
C GLY A 526 -14.89 11.14 -10.29
N ARG A 527 -13.83 10.35 -10.54
CA ARG A 527 -13.86 9.06 -11.23
C ARG A 527 -12.66 8.21 -10.83
N ILE A 528 -12.77 6.90 -11.03
CA ILE A 528 -11.63 5.97 -10.95
C ILE A 528 -10.70 6.23 -12.14
N THR A 529 -9.39 6.26 -11.88
CA THR A 529 -8.37 6.41 -12.93
C THR A 529 -8.41 5.26 -13.94
N VAL A 530 -8.14 5.59 -15.20
CA VAL A 530 -8.07 4.62 -16.32
C VAL A 530 -6.65 4.51 -16.89
N SER A 531 -5.74 5.35 -16.43
CA SER A 531 -4.33 5.35 -16.82
C SER A 531 -3.38 5.00 -15.67
N GLY A 532 -3.83 5.13 -14.42
CA GLY A 532 -3.00 4.94 -13.22
C GLY A 532 -2.31 6.22 -12.75
N SER A 533 -2.31 7.25 -13.61
CA SER A 533 -1.86 8.62 -13.30
C SER A 533 -2.96 9.42 -12.60
N LEU A 534 -2.58 10.57 -12.03
CA LEU A 534 -3.52 11.56 -11.51
C LEU A 534 -4.35 12.15 -12.66
N MET A 535 -5.67 12.03 -12.55
CA MET A 535 -6.60 12.61 -13.51
C MET A 535 -6.91 14.08 -13.17
N LYS A 536 -7.76 14.71 -13.99
CA LYS A 536 -8.25 16.07 -13.73
C LYS A 536 -8.90 16.14 -12.34
N VAL A 537 -8.42 17.06 -11.52
CA VAL A 537 -9.05 17.44 -10.25
C VAL A 537 -10.17 18.45 -10.53
N TYR A 538 -11.35 18.24 -9.95
CA TYR A 538 -12.48 19.15 -10.13
C TYR A 538 -12.41 20.36 -9.19
N ASP A 539 -12.51 21.56 -9.76
CA ASP A 539 -12.52 22.82 -9.01
C ASP A 539 -13.64 22.89 -7.95
N GLY A 540 -14.74 22.16 -8.16
CA GLY A 540 -15.86 22.09 -7.20
C GLY A 540 -15.41 21.61 -5.82
N THR A 541 -14.54 20.60 -5.77
CA THR A 541 -13.97 20.07 -4.53
C THR A 541 -13.10 21.11 -3.83
N ALA A 542 -12.26 21.83 -4.60
CA ALA A 542 -11.43 22.90 -4.07
C ALA A 542 -12.27 24.07 -3.51
N MET A 543 -13.36 24.42 -4.18
CA MET A 543 -14.28 25.46 -3.72
C MET A 543 -15.00 25.08 -2.42
N ILE A 544 -15.26 23.80 -2.18
CA ILE A 544 -15.84 23.34 -0.91
C ILE A 544 -14.85 23.59 0.23
N ALA A 545 -13.58 23.20 0.04
CA ALA A 545 -12.52 23.45 1.03
C ALA A 545 -12.31 24.96 1.28
N ASP A 546 -12.22 25.77 0.22
CA ASP A 546 -12.05 27.23 0.30
C ASP A 546 -13.21 27.91 1.05
N LYS A 547 -14.46 27.60 0.68
CA LYS A 547 -15.64 28.25 1.27
C LYS A 547 -15.97 27.78 2.68
N ALA A 548 -15.65 26.54 3.02
CA ALA A 548 -15.82 26.02 4.38
C ALA A 548 -14.68 26.42 5.31
N ASP A 549 -13.63 27.09 4.80
CA ASP A 549 -12.38 27.36 5.51
C ASP A 549 -11.80 26.08 6.14
N ALA A 550 -11.77 25.01 5.33
CA ALA A 550 -11.39 23.67 5.78
C ALA A 550 -9.95 23.35 5.42
N VAL A 551 -9.30 22.55 6.27
CA VAL A 551 -8.02 21.92 5.91
C VAL A 551 -8.26 20.74 4.98
N VAL A 552 -7.42 20.59 3.96
CA VAL A 552 -7.43 19.43 3.07
C VAL A 552 -6.45 18.40 3.61
N VAL A 553 -6.92 17.18 3.85
CA VAL A 553 -6.09 16.04 4.26
C VAL A 553 -5.88 15.16 3.02
N PRO A 554 -4.71 15.24 2.36
CA PRO A 554 -4.44 14.42 1.19
C PRO A 554 -4.23 12.97 1.60
N VAL A 555 -4.86 12.03 0.91
CA VAL A 555 -4.70 10.60 1.19
C VAL A 555 -4.25 9.88 -0.09
N ARG A 556 -3.22 9.06 0.04
CA ARG A 556 -2.69 8.26 -1.07
C ARG A 556 -2.96 6.78 -0.84
N ILE A 557 -3.70 6.18 -1.76
CA ILE A 557 -4.03 4.75 -1.84
C ILE A 557 -3.17 4.15 -2.96
N GLU A 558 -2.37 3.13 -2.61
CA GLU A 558 -1.50 2.41 -3.53
C GLU A 558 -1.69 0.90 -3.44
N GLY A 559 -1.46 0.21 -4.56
CA GLY A 559 -1.62 -1.24 -4.69
C GLY A 559 -3.05 -1.64 -5.08
N ALA A 560 -4.06 -0.86 -4.69
CA ALA A 560 -5.46 -1.14 -5.03
C ALA A 560 -5.73 -1.10 -6.55
N GLN A 561 -4.94 -0.33 -7.32
CA GLN A 561 -4.96 -0.32 -8.79
C GLN A 561 -4.63 -1.67 -9.42
N ARG A 562 -3.98 -2.58 -8.69
CA ARG A 562 -3.67 -3.95 -9.13
C ARG A 562 -4.82 -4.91 -8.87
N SER A 563 -5.84 -4.52 -8.11
CA SER A 563 -6.99 -5.40 -7.89
C SER A 563 -7.76 -5.61 -9.19
N HIS A 564 -8.50 -6.71 -9.31
CA HIS A 564 -9.46 -6.90 -10.39
C HIS A 564 -10.64 -5.91 -10.35
N LEU A 565 -10.75 -5.13 -9.27
CA LEU A 565 -11.75 -4.08 -9.04
C LEU A 565 -11.25 -2.68 -9.48
N SER A 566 -10.06 -2.61 -10.09
CA SER A 566 -9.53 -1.46 -10.80
C SER A 566 -9.98 -1.44 -12.26
N TYR A 567 -10.01 -0.24 -12.86
CA TYR A 567 -10.32 -0.07 -14.30
C TYR A 567 -9.11 -0.26 -15.21
N LEU A 568 -7.90 -0.37 -14.65
CA LEU A 568 -6.69 -0.70 -15.42
C LEU A 568 -6.74 -2.15 -15.91
N LYS A 569 -6.44 -2.39 -17.18
CA LYS A 569 -6.48 -3.70 -17.84
C LYS A 569 -5.20 -4.52 -17.59
N ASP A 570 -5.26 -5.84 -17.84
CA ASP A 570 -4.13 -6.77 -17.64
C ASP A 570 -2.88 -6.41 -18.46
N GLY A 571 -3.05 -5.67 -19.56
CA GLY A 571 -1.94 -5.18 -20.37
C GLY A 571 -1.29 -3.89 -19.87
N GLN A 572 -1.88 -3.22 -18.88
CA GLN A 572 -1.42 -1.94 -18.31
C GLN A 572 -0.73 -2.12 -16.95
N ILE A 573 -1.20 -3.09 -16.16
CA ILE A 573 -0.68 -3.37 -14.83
C ILE A 573 -0.82 -4.87 -14.51
N LYS A 574 0.08 -5.39 -13.67
CA LYS A 574 0.01 -6.79 -13.21
C LYS A 574 -1.06 -6.94 -12.13
N ARG A 575 -2.23 -7.44 -12.55
CA ARG A 575 -3.37 -7.66 -11.66
C ARG A 575 -3.15 -8.78 -10.64
N SER A 576 -3.85 -8.68 -9.51
CA SER A 576 -3.87 -9.64 -8.41
C SER A 576 -5.21 -9.54 -7.68
N TRP A 577 -5.74 -10.64 -7.15
CA TRP A 577 -6.99 -10.61 -6.38
C TRP A 577 -6.86 -9.85 -5.06
N PHE A 578 -5.75 -10.04 -4.35
CA PHE A 578 -5.51 -9.44 -3.04
C PHE A 578 -4.10 -8.81 -2.96
N PRO A 579 -3.86 -7.75 -3.76
CA PRO A 579 -2.59 -7.04 -3.73
C PRO A 579 -2.38 -6.41 -2.35
N LYS A 580 -1.11 -6.21 -1.97
CA LYS A 580 -0.79 -5.39 -0.80
C LYS A 580 -1.29 -3.96 -1.07
N VAL A 581 -2.09 -3.40 -0.17
CA VAL A 581 -2.58 -2.02 -0.26
C VAL A 581 -1.95 -1.16 0.83
N THR A 582 -1.49 0.03 0.47
CA THR A 582 -0.98 1.02 1.43
C THR A 582 -1.83 2.28 1.37
N VAL A 583 -2.30 2.74 2.52
CA VAL A 583 -3.03 3.99 2.70
C VAL A 583 -2.14 4.95 3.47
N THR A 584 -1.63 5.98 2.80
CA THR A 584 -0.79 7.02 3.40
C THR A 584 -1.62 8.28 3.59
N ILE A 585 -1.82 8.71 4.83
CA ILE A 585 -2.48 9.97 5.17
C ILE A 585 -1.38 11.03 5.34
N LEU A 586 -1.39 12.05 4.49
CA LEU A 586 -0.40 13.12 4.49
C LEU A 586 -0.79 14.25 5.44
N PRO A 587 0.18 15.09 5.88
CA PRO A 587 -0.10 16.27 6.69
C PRO A 587 -1.19 17.16 6.08
N PRO A 588 -2.10 17.72 6.90
CA PRO A 588 -3.17 18.59 6.43
C PRO A 588 -2.60 19.89 5.84
N VAL A 589 -3.18 20.35 4.73
CA VAL A 589 -2.79 21.56 4.01
C VAL A 589 -3.97 22.51 3.90
N LYS A 590 -3.75 23.80 4.19
CA LYS A 590 -4.73 24.85 3.94
C LYS A 590 -4.50 25.44 2.55
N LEU A 591 -5.56 25.50 1.73
CA LEU A 591 -5.47 26.11 0.41
C LEU A 591 -5.31 27.63 0.56
N THR A 592 -4.18 28.17 0.12
CA THR A 592 -3.92 29.61 0.16
C THR A 592 -4.29 30.23 -1.19
N ILE A 593 -5.34 31.04 -1.21
CA ILE A 593 -5.86 31.68 -2.43
C ILE A 593 -5.95 33.18 -2.16
N ASP A 594 -5.43 33.98 -3.10
CA ASP A 594 -5.49 35.44 -3.03
C ASP A 594 -6.94 35.93 -2.81
N ALA A 595 -7.12 36.73 -1.75
CA ALA A 595 -8.41 37.29 -1.34
C ALA A 595 -8.99 38.26 -2.38
N ALA A 596 -8.14 38.87 -3.23
CA ALA A 596 -8.59 39.77 -4.28
C ALA A 596 -9.31 39.04 -5.43
N LEU A 597 -9.06 37.74 -5.63
CA LEU A 597 -9.66 36.96 -6.70
C LEU A 597 -11.15 36.68 -6.42
N LYS A 598 -12.01 36.89 -7.43
CA LYS A 598 -13.47 36.70 -7.34
C LYS A 598 -14.02 35.83 -8.48
N GLY A 599 -15.16 35.20 -8.26
CA GLY A 599 -15.89 34.46 -9.30
C GLY A 599 -15.08 33.31 -9.91
N LYS A 600 -14.99 33.29 -11.25
CA LYS A 600 -14.32 32.22 -12.02
C LYS A 600 -12.82 32.16 -11.76
N THR A 601 -12.13 33.29 -11.59
CA THR A 601 -10.68 33.31 -11.37
C THR A 601 -10.30 32.72 -10.02
N ARG A 602 -11.07 33.01 -8.97
CA ARG A 602 -10.90 32.37 -7.64
C ARG A 602 -11.10 30.86 -7.72
N ARG A 603 -12.13 30.41 -8.44
CA ARG A 603 -12.41 28.98 -8.64
C ARG A 603 -11.24 28.26 -9.33
N ASN A 604 -10.72 28.84 -10.40
CA ASN A 604 -9.59 28.27 -11.12
C ASN A 604 -8.32 28.23 -10.24
N ALA A 605 -8.07 29.28 -9.45
CA ALA A 605 -6.94 29.32 -8.52
C ALA A 605 -7.07 28.26 -7.41
N ALA A 606 -8.27 28.09 -6.84
CA ALA A 606 -8.55 27.03 -5.87
C ALA A 606 -8.32 25.64 -6.47
N GLY A 607 -8.85 25.40 -7.68
CA GLY A 607 -8.66 24.14 -8.41
C GLY A 607 -7.19 23.82 -8.67
N ALA A 608 -6.42 24.81 -9.13
CA ALA A 608 -4.98 24.68 -9.34
C ALA A 608 -4.23 24.37 -8.02
N ALA A 609 -4.57 25.07 -6.93
CA ALA A 609 -3.96 24.82 -5.62
C ALA A 609 -4.24 23.40 -5.11
N LEU A 610 -5.49 22.91 -5.23
CA LEU A 610 -5.81 21.54 -4.86
C LEU A 610 -5.12 20.52 -5.78
N GLN A 611 -5.02 20.81 -7.08
CA GLN A 611 -4.26 19.97 -8.00
C GLN A 611 -2.79 19.89 -7.61
N ASP A 612 -2.15 21.00 -7.24
CA ASP A 612 -0.76 21.01 -6.78
C ASP A 612 -0.59 20.18 -5.49
N VAL A 613 -1.54 20.26 -4.55
CA VAL A 613 -1.57 19.41 -3.34
C VAL A 613 -1.63 17.92 -3.71
N MET A 614 -2.49 17.54 -4.67
CA MET A 614 -2.59 16.15 -5.13
C MET A 614 -1.33 15.67 -5.85
N ILE A 615 -0.71 16.53 -6.66
CA ILE A 615 0.55 16.26 -7.36
C ILE A 615 1.70 16.05 -6.36
N GLU A 616 1.83 16.94 -5.37
CA GLU A 616 2.84 16.82 -4.32
C GLU A 616 2.65 15.55 -3.49
N ALA A 617 1.40 15.20 -3.16
CA ALA A 617 1.09 13.98 -2.43
C ALA A 617 1.59 12.72 -3.15
N MET A 618 1.54 12.70 -4.50
CA MET A 618 2.11 11.60 -5.28
C MET A 618 3.63 11.54 -5.19
N VAL A 619 4.33 12.67 -5.27
CA VAL A 619 5.80 12.70 -5.23
C VAL A 619 6.32 12.38 -3.82
N LYS A 620 5.69 12.91 -2.76
CA LYS A 620 6.04 12.63 -1.35
C LYS A 620 5.92 11.15 -1.00
N ASN A 621 5.02 10.43 -1.66
CA ASN A 621 4.80 9.00 -1.44
C ASN A 621 5.52 8.12 -2.47
N ALA A 622 6.31 8.71 -3.38
CA ALA A 622 7.14 7.94 -4.30
C ALA A 622 8.26 7.20 -3.54
N MET A 623 8.87 6.20 -4.17
CA MET A 623 9.93 5.36 -3.57
C MET A 623 11.30 6.05 -3.50
N LEU A 624 11.37 7.27 -2.96
CA LEU A 624 12.57 8.09 -2.97
C LEU A 624 13.69 7.53 -2.07
N ASP A 625 13.36 6.63 -1.15
CA ASP A 625 14.29 5.97 -0.23
C ASP A 625 14.80 4.61 -0.74
N ARG A 626 14.65 4.34 -2.03
CA ARG A 626 15.12 3.10 -2.68
C ARG A 626 16.26 3.35 -3.64
N THR A 627 17.03 2.31 -3.90
CA THR A 627 17.99 2.29 -5.01
C THR A 627 17.28 2.08 -6.35
N LEU A 628 17.95 2.40 -7.46
CA LEU A 628 17.38 2.20 -8.81
C LEU A 628 17.09 0.73 -9.13
N PHE A 629 17.91 -0.19 -8.61
CA PHE A 629 17.68 -1.62 -8.81
C PHE A 629 16.47 -2.13 -8.02
N GLU A 630 16.28 -1.66 -6.78
CA GLU A 630 15.06 -1.95 -6.01
C GLU A 630 13.81 -1.33 -6.64
N ALA A 631 13.92 -0.12 -7.21
CA ALA A 631 12.82 0.50 -7.94
C ALA A 631 12.47 -0.33 -9.20
N LEU A 632 13.46 -0.87 -9.93
CA LEU A 632 13.22 -1.80 -11.04
C LEU A 632 12.55 -3.10 -10.56
N ALA A 633 12.94 -3.63 -9.41
CA ALA A 633 12.30 -4.80 -8.80
C ALA A 633 10.83 -4.53 -8.45
N HIS A 634 10.52 -3.35 -7.94
CA HIS A 634 9.14 -2.92 -7.69
C HIS A 634 8.37 -2.75 -9.00
N ALA A 635 8.98 -2.16 -10.03
CA ALA A 635 8.39 -2.02 -11.35
C ALA A 635 8.08 -3.38 -11.97
N HIS A 636 8.98 -4.36 -11.86
CA HIS A 636 8.72 -5.75 -12.24
C HIS A 636 7.54 -6.36 -11.48
N ARG A 637 7.43 -6.15 -10.17
CA ARG A 637 6.33 -6.70 -9.37
C ARG A 637 4.96 -6.15 -9.82
N ASP A 638 4.90 -4.88 -10.20
CA ASP A 638 3.63 -4.18 -10.42
C ASP A 638 3.27 -4.04 -11.91
N HIS A 639 4.25 -4.00 -12.81
CA HIS A 639 4.06 -3.77 -14.25
C HIS A 639 4.50 -4.93 -15.15
N ASP A 640 5.12 -6.01 -14.64
CA ASP A 640 5.48 -7.16 -15.47
C ASP A 640 4.25 -7.96 -15.91
N THR A 641 3.76 -7.61 -17.09
CA THR A 641 2.68 -8.30 -17.82
C THR A 641 3.22 -9.33 -18.83
N GLY A 642 4.55 -9.55 -18.86
CA GLY A 642 5.22 -10.41 -19.84
C GLY A 642 5.51 -9.74 -21.19
N LYS A 643 5.04 -8.51 -21.41
CA LYS A 643 5.31 -7.72 -22.62
C LYS A 643 6.77 -7.29 -22.74
N VAL A 644 7.18 -6.97 -23.96
CA VAL A 644 8.48 -6.35 -24.25
C VAL A 644 8.51 -4.96 -23.64
N MET A 645 9.55 -4.71 -22.85
CA MET A 645 9.79 -3.46 -22.12
C MET A 645 10.80 -2.58 -22.86
N ILE A 646 11.87 -3.17 -23.40
CA ILE A 646 12.88 -2.47 -24.20
C ILE A 646 13.11 -3.22 -25.49
N GLU A 647 13.05 -2.49 -26.60
CA GLU A 647 13.40 -2.97 -27.94
C GLU A 647 14.45 -2.07 -28.58
N ASP A 648 15.30 -2.63 -29.45
CA ASP A 648 16.28 -1.87 -30.23
C ASP A 648 16.34 -2.33 -31.71
N PRO A 649 16.95 -1.55 -32.62
CA PRO A 649 17.08 -1.89 -34.04
C PRO A 649 17.86 -3.18 -34.33
N LEU A 650 18.57 -3.73 -33.34
CA LEU A 650 19.26 -5.02 -33.50
C LEU A 650 18.32 -6.20 -33.29
N GLY A 651 17.03 -5.95 -33.01
CA GLY A 651 16.02 -6.96 -32.72
C GLY A 651 16.06 -7.47 -31.27
N THR A 652 16.83 -6.83 -30.39
CA THR A 652 16.91 -7.23 -28.99
C THR A 652 15.61 -6.87 -28.29
N LYS A 653 14.92 -7.87 -27.71
CA LYS A 653 13.67 -7.69 -26.97
C LYS A 653 13.83 -8.10 -25.51
N LEU A 654 13.84 -7.11 -24.62
CA LEU A 654 13.92 -7.31 -23.18
C LEU A 654 12.55 -7.14 -22.53
N THR A 655 12.07 -8.19 -21.87
CA THR A 655 11.00 -8.08 -20.87
C THR A 655 11.61 -7.72 -19.52
N TYR A 656 10.81 -7.35 -18.52
CA TYR A 656 11.33 -7.13 -17.15
C TYR A 656 12.15 -8.32 -16.62
N ARG A 657 11.67 -9.55 -16.86
CA ARG A 657 12.37 -10.78 -16.45
C ARG A 657 13.71 -10.93 -17.14
N LYS A 658 13.78 -10.67 -18.45
CA LYS A 658 15.04 -10.75 -19.23
C LYS A 658 16.02 -9.65 -18.81
N LEU A 659 15.52 -8.45 -18.54
CA LEU A 659 16.34 -7.33 -18.06
C LEU A 659 16.95 -7.64 -16.68
N LEU A 660 16.13 -8.07 -15.72
CA LEU A 660 16.61 -8.45 -14.38
C LEU A 660 17.59 -9.62 -14.45
N LEU A 661 17.26 -10.67 -15.21
CA LEU A 661 18.16 -11.82 -15.40
C LEU A 661 19.49 -11.39 -16.04
N GLY A 662 19.43 -10.59 -17.11
CA GLY A 662 20.61 -10.06 -17.78
C GLY A 662 21.47 -9.24 -16.84
N ALA A 663 20.85 -8.36 -16.03
CA ALA A 663 21.55 -7.53 -15.06
C ALA A 663 22.23 -8.38 -13.98
N GLN A 664 21.55 -9.38 -13.42
CA GLN A 664 22.11 -10.26 -12.39
C GLN A 664 23.27 -11.12 -12.94
N VAL A 665 23.09 -11.73 -14.11
CA VAL A 665 24.14 -12.54 -14.76
C VAL A 665 25.36 -11.69 -15.07
N LEU A 666 25.16 -10.51 -15.66
CA LEU A 666 26.26 -9.61 -15.99
C LEU A 666 26.96 -9.09 -14.73
N SER A 667 26.20 -8.73 -13.69
CA SER A 667 26.77 -8.22 -12.44
C SER A 667 27.75 -9.21 -11.78
N ARG A 668 27.46 -10.52 -11.83
CA ARG A 668 28.36 -11.58 -11.33
C ARG A 668 29.71 -11.61 -12.06
N LYS A 669 29.71 -11.36 -13.36
CA LYS A 669 30.94 -11.33 -14.17
C LYS A 669 31.74 -10.06 -13.91
N LEU A 670 31.07 -8.91 -13.76
CA LEU A 670 31.72 -7.63 -13.51
C LEU A 670 32.26 -7.50 -12.08
N GLU A 671 31.71 -8.24 -11.12
CA GLU A 671 32.09 -8.22 -9.71
C GLU A 671 33.57 -8.59 -9.48
N HIS A 672 34.12 -9.51 -10.27
CA HIS A 672 35.48 -10.05 -10.09
C HIS A 672 36.60 -9.10 -10.56
N GLY A 673 36.27 -7.98 -11.20
CA GLY A 673 37.26 -7.02 -11.71
C GLY A 673 36.97 -5.58 -11.33
N THR A 674 36.06 -5.34 -10.39
CA THR A 674 35.70 -4.01 -9.92
C THR A 674 35.50 -4.01 -8.42
N MET A 675 35.48 -2.86 -7.77
CA MET A 675 35.23 -2.70 -6.32
C MET A 675 33.88 -2.03 -6.04
N VAL A 676 33.29 -2.31 -4.87
CA VAL A 676 32.06 -1.62 -4.42
C VAL A 676 32.35 -0.13 -4.30
N GLY A 677 31.50 0.71 -4.89
CA GLY A 677 31.69 2.17 -4.93
C GLY A 677 32.63 2.66 -6.04
N GLU A 678 33.29 1.78 -6.81
CA GLU A 678 34.13 2.18 -7.95
C GLU A 678 33.29 2.85 -9.05
N ASN A 679 33.85 3.90 -9.65
CA ASN A 679 33.32 4.55 -10.82
C ASN A 679 33.73 3.78 -12.08
N VAL A 680 32.77 3.13 -12.73
CA VAL A 680 33.01 2.31 -13.92
C VAL A 680 32.57 3.08 -15.16
N GLY A 681 33.49 3.31 -16.09
CA GLY A 681 33.20 4.00 -17.35
C GLY A 681 32.25 3.18 -18.21
N VAL A 682 31.21 3.82 -18.75
CA VAL A 682 30.28 3.20 -19.69
C VAL A 682 30.33 3.95 -21.01
N LEU A 683 30.86 3.28 -22.04
CA LEU A 683 31.02 3.81 -23.40
C LEU A 683 30.18 2.97 -24.36
N LEU A 684 28.87 3.19 -24.36
CA LEU A 684 27.90 2.40 -25.13
C LEU A 684 26.90 3.29 -25.86
N PRO A 685 26.32 2.82 -27.00
CA PRO A 685 25.28 3.53 -27.71
C PRO A 685 23.92 3.33 -27.02
N ASN A 686 22.93 4.13 -27.43
CA ASN A 686 21.53 3.86 -27.13
C ASN A 686 21.12 2.51 -27.72
N SER A 687 21.04 1.50 -26.86
CA SER A 687 20.73 0.11 -27.18
C SER A 687 20.08 -0.56 -25.98
N ALA A 688 19.45 -1.72 -26.15
CA ALA A 688 18.92 -2.45 -25.00
C ALA A 688 20.02 -2.92 -24.03
N GLY A 689 21.24 -3.15 -24.56
CA GLY A 689 22.41 -3.57 -23.77
C GLY A 689 22.84 -2.57 -22.71
N VAL A 690 22.74 -1.26 -22.98
CA VAL A 690 23.14 -0.23 -22.00
C VAL A 690 22.27 -0.26 -20.74
N ALA A 691 20.97 -0.58 -20.87
CA ALA A 691 20.08 -0.73 -19.72
C ALA A 691 20.47 -1.92 -18.84
N VAL A 692 20.88 -3.04 -19.46
CA VAL A 692 21.38 -4.24 -18.76
C VAL A 692 22.68 -3.92 -18.02
N VAL A 693 23.63 -3.26 -18.67
CA VAL A 693 24.92 -2.86 -18.08
C VAL A 693 24.71 -1.90 -16.92
N PHE A 694 23.89 -0.86 -17.13
CA PHE A 694 23.58 0.12 -16.10
C PHE A 694 23.01 -0.57 -14.86
N MET A 695 21.98 -1.40 -15.02
CA MET A 695 21.35 -2.13 -13.91
C MET A 695 22.25 -3.19 -13.27
N ALA A 696 23.13 -3.83 -14.05
CA ALA A 696 24.13 -4.74 -13.52
C ALA A 696 25.05 -4.02 -12.54
N LEU A 697 25.58 -2.85 -12.92
CA LEU A 697 26.44 -2.03 -12.04
C LEU A 697 25.70 -1.56 -10.79
N GLN A 698 24.42 -1.17 -10.91
CA GLN A 698 23.58 -0.83 -9.75
C GLN A 698 23.47 -2.01 -8.76
N SER A 699 23.25 -3.24 -9.27
CA SER A 699 23.07 -4.44 -8.42
C SER A 699 24.30 -4.75 -7.56
N ILE A 700 25.50 -4.48 -8.07
CA ILE A 700 26.77 -4.70 -7.35
C ILE A 700 27.32 -3.42 -6.71
N GLY A 701 26.56 -2.32 -6.70
CA GLY A 701 26.96 -1.08 -6.02
C GLY A 701 28.15 -0.36 -6.66
N ARG A 702 28.35 -0.48 -7.98
CA ARG A 702 29.31 0.33 -8.77
C ARG A 702 28.58 1.53 -9.37
N VAL A 703 29.29 2.62 -9.59
CA VAL A 703 28.71 3.87 -10.11
C VAL A 703 29.05 4.00 -11.61
N PRO A 704 28.07 3.93 -12.52
CA PRO A 704 28.31 4.17 -13.94
C PRO A 704 28.76 5.62 -14.18
N ALA A 705 29.92 5.80 -14.78
CA ALA A 705 30.38 7.08 -15.32
C ALA A 705 30.12 7.08 -16.83
N MET A 706 29.07 7.79 -17.27
CA MET A 706 28.62 7.72 -18.67
C MET A 706 29.51 8.59 -19.56
N LEU A 707 30.34 7.96 -20.39
CA LEU A 707 31.35 8.66 -21.18
C LEU A 707 30.74 9.16 -22.50
N ASN A 708 30.89 10.46 -22.78
CA ASN A 708 30.44 11.06 -24.03
C ASN A 708 31.45 10.79 -25.16
N PHE A 709 31.22 9.73 -25.93
CA PHE A 709 32.06 9.35 -27.07
C PHE A 709 32.13 10.42 -28.18
N SER A 710 31.19 11.36 -28.24
CA SER A 710 31.19 12.45 -29.24
C SER A 710 32.02 13.67 -28.82
N ALA A 711 32.51 13.73 -27.58
CA ALA A 711 33.28 14.86 -27.08
C ALA A 711 34.76 14.85 -27.52
N GLY A 712 35.20 13.76 -28.17
CA GLY A 712 36.59 13.54 -28.58
C GLY A 712 37.48 12.99 -27.45
N PRO A 713 38.67 12.44 -27.80
CA PRO A 713 39.53 11.72 -26.84
C PRO A 713 39.97 12.56 -25.64
N VAL A 714 40.40 13.81 -25.84
CA VAL A 714 40.89 14.69 -24.77
C VAL A 714 39.84 14.87 -23.66
N ASN A 715 38.59 15.15 -24.06
CA ASN A 715 37.50 15.35 -23.11
C ASN A 715 37.09 14.06 -22.40
N VAL A 716 37.11 12.92 -23.10
CA VAL A 716 36.81 11.62 -22.48
C VAL A 716 37.88 11.24 -21.45
N LEU A 717 39.16 11.48 -21.75
CA LEU A 717 40.25 11.23 -20.80
C LEU A 717 40.18 12.17 -19.59
N ALA A 718 39.83 13.45 -19.80
CA ALA A 718 39.61 14.39 -18.70
C ALA A 718 38.45 13.95 -17.79
N ALA A 719 37.35 13.46 -18.38
CA ALA A 719 36.22 12.89 -17.66
C ALA A 719 36.61 11.63 -16.86
N MET A 720 37.38 10.73 -17.47
CA MET A 720 37.93 9.54 -16.80
C MET A 720 38.82 9.92 -15.63
N LYS A 721 39.71 10.92 -15.81
CA LYS A 721 40.54 11.44 -14.73
C LYS A 721 39.69 12.01 -13.60
N ALA A 722 38.72 12.87 -13.90
CA ALA A 722 37.85 13.51 -12.91
C ALA A 722 37.11 12.48 -12.03
N ALA A 723 36.58 11.42 -12.64
CA ALA A 723 35.86 10.37 -11.95
C ALA A 723 36.73 9.16 -11.53
N GLN A 724 38.06 9.23 -11.70
CA GLN A 724 38.99 8.12 -11.42
C GLN A 724 38.58 6.78 -12.05
N VAL A 725 38.18 6.81 -13.32
CA VAL A 725 37.73 5.62 -14.05
C VAL A 725 38.92 4.75 -14.46
N THR A 726 39.02 3.57 -13.85
CA THR A 726 40.06 2.56 -14.13
C THR A 726 39.59 1.40 -15.01
N THR A 727 38.28 1.20 -15.11
CA THR A 727 37.65 0.18 -15.98
C THR A 727 36.61 0.83 -16.88
N VAL A 728 36.63 0.53 -18.18
CA VAL A 728 35.64 1.04 -19.15
C VAL A 728 34.95 -0.14 -19.86
N LEU A 729 33.63 -0.14 -19.84
CA LEU A 729 32.77 -1.11 -20.51
C LEU A 729 32.36 -0.59 -21.89
N THR A 730 32.55 -1.40 -22.93
CA THR A 730 32.24 -1.03 -24.33
C THR A 730 31.85 -2.24 -25.18
N SER A 731 31.53 -2.03 -26.46
CA SER A 731 31.18 -3.06 -27.44
C SER A 731 32.03 -2.91 -28.71
N ARG A 732 32.55 -4.02 -29.23
CA ARG A 732 33.33 -4.05 -30.49
C ARG A 732 32.49 -3.57 -31.67
N ALA A 733 31.27 -4.07 -31.77
CA ALA A 733 30.35 -3.68 -32.84
C ALA A 733 30.00 -2.19 -32.80
N PHE A 734 29.97 -1.59 -31.60
CA PHE A 734 29.76 -0.15 -31.46
C PHE A 734 30.99 0.66 -31.91
N ILE A 735 32.20 0.24 -31.50
CA ILE A 735 33.44 0.92 -31.88
C ILE A 735 33.62 0.95 -33.39
N GLU A 736 33.42 -0.20 -34.05
CA GLU A 736 33.54 -0.32 -35.51
C GLU A 736 32.53 0.57 -36.23
N LYS A 737 31.24 0.46 -35.87
CA LYS A 737 30.17 1.26 -36.50
C LYS A 737 30.31 2.76 -36.22
N GLY A 738 30.81 3.12 -35.03
CA GLY A 738 31.04 4.48 -34.60
C GLY A 738 32.37 5.08 -35.06
N LYS A 739 33.25 4.28 -35.68
CA LYS A 739 34.63 4.67 -36.08
C LYS A 739 35.42 5.27 -34.90
N LEU A 740 35.34 4.62 -33.74
CA LEU A 740 35.91 5.11 -32.48
C LEU A 740 37.32 4.60 -32.19
N ASP A 741 38.03 4.01 -33.16
CA ASP A 741 39.35 3.38 -32.96
C ASP A 741 40.37 4.31 -32.32
N LYS A 742 40.40 5.58 -32.75
CA LYS A 742 41.28 6.62 -32.17
C LYS A 742 40.97 6.91 -30.70
N LEU A 743 39.69 6.89 -30.33
CA LEU A 743 39.25 7.10 -28.95
C LEU A 743 39.64 5.90 -28.09
N ILE A 744 39.45 4.68 -28.61
CA ILE A 744 39.78 3.44 -27.91
C ILE A 744 41.29 3.33 -27.66
N ALA A 745 42.12 3.60 -28.67
CA ALA A 745 43.57 3.63 -28.50
C ALA A 745 44.02 4.62 -27.41
N ALA A 746 43.35 5.77 -27.30
CA ALA A 746 43.63 6.74 -26.25
C ALA A 746 43.21 6.24 -24.84
N ILE A 747 42.14 5.46 -24.74
CA ILE A 747 41.63 4.91 -23.48
C ILE A 747 42.47 3.72 -23.00
N GLU A 748 42.95 2.85 -23.91
CA GLU A 748 43.74 1.65 -23.57
C GLU A 748 45.00 1.97 -22.77
N GLY A 749 45.59 3.15 -22.97
CA GLY A 749 46.75 3.61 -22.20
C GLY A 749 46.44 4.05 -20.76
N GLN A 750 45.17 4.19 -20.37
CA GLN A 750 44.77 4.74 -19.06
C GLN A 750 43.77 3.87 -18.27
N ALA A 751 42.99 3.02 -18.93
CA ALA A 751 41.99 2.18 -18.29
C ALA A 751 41.86 0.81 -18.94
N ARG A 752 41.46 -0.19 -18.15
CA ARG A 752 41.17 -1.53 -18.63
C ARG A 752 39.87 -1.54 -19.43
N LEU A 753 39.94 -1.93 -20.70
CA LEU A 753 38.76 -2.15 -21.54
C LEU A 753 38.15 -3.52 -21.32
N VAL A 754 36.85 -3.55 -21.10
CA VAL A 754 36.05 -4.77 -21.01
C VAL A 754 34.98 -4.74 -22.09
N TYR A 755 35.07 -5.68 -23.03
CA TYR A 755 34.13 -5.80 -24.13
C TYR A 755 32.96 -6.70 -23.74
N LEU A 756 31.73 -6.24 -23.95
CA LEU A 756 30.53 -6.97 -23.57
C LEU A 756 30.38 -8.30 -24.31
N GLU A 757 30.91 -8.40 -25.52
CA GLU A 757 30.95 -9.64 -26.30
C GLU A 757 31.74 -10.74 -25.59
N ASP A 758 32.90 -10.39 -25.02
CA ASP A 758 33.78 -11.33 -24.31
C ASP A 758 33.12 -11.78 -22.99
N VAL A 759 32.49 -10.84 -22.27
CA VAL A 759 31.73 -11.15 -21.05
C VAL A 759 30.56 -12.08 -21.36
N LYS A 760 29.84 -11.82 -22.45
CA LYS A 760 28.71 -12.66 -22.91
C LYS A 760 29.17 -14.07 -23.28
N ALA A 761 30.31 -14.21 -23.94
CA ALA A 761 30.90 -15.52 -24.27
C ALA A 761 31.28 -16.33 -23.01
N ALA A 762 31.67 -15.65 -21.94
CA ALA A 762 32.01 -16.28 -20.66
C ALA A 762 30.80 -16.65 -19.78
N VAL A 763 29.55 -16.37 -20.19
CA VAL A 763 28.34 -16.69 -19.40
C VAL A 763 28.00 -18.18 -19.48
N SER A 764 27.97 -18.85 -18.34
CA SER A 764 27.60 -20.27 -18.22
C SER A 764 26.11 -20.47 -17.89
N ALA A 765 25.62 -21.71 -18.00
CA ALA A 765 24.28 -22.07 -17.53
C ALA A 765 24.11 -21.91 -16.01
N VAL A 766 25.17 -22.18 -15.24
CA VAL A 766 25.20 -21.99 -13.78
C VAL A 766 25.00 -20.52 -13.42
N ASP A 767 25.61 -19.60 -14.17
CA ASP A 767 25.43 -18.16 -13.95
C ASP A 767 23.96 -17.74 -14.15
N LYS A 768 23.27 -18.32 -15.13
CA LYS A 768 21.85 -18.06 -15.38
C LYS A 768 20.97 -18.58 -14.24
N ILE A 769 21.21 -19.81 -13.76
CA ILE A 769 20.46 -20.38 -12.62
C ILE A 769 20.66 -19.52 -11.38
N LYS A 770 21.92 -19.16 -11.08
CA LYS A 770 22.24 -18.27 -9.96
C LYS A 770 21.61 -16.88 -10.12
N GLY A 771 21.56 -16.33 -11.33
CA GLY A 771 20.86 -15.07 -11.61
C GLY A 771 19.35 -15.14 -11.39
N ILE A 772 18.72 -16.28 -11.70
CA ILE A 772 17.29 -16.53 -11.37
C ILE A 772 17.08 -16.57 -9.85
N LEU A 773 18.00 -17.22 -9.12
CA LEU A 773 17.94 -17.30 -7.65
C LEU A 773 18.14 -15.95 -6.97
N ASP A 774 19.04 -15.10 -7.47
CA ASP A 774 19.24 -13.73 -6.98
C ASP A 774 17.96 -12.88 -7.20
N GLY A 775 17.28 -13.12 -8.34
CA GLY A 775 15.98 -12.54 -8.66
C GLY A 775 16.00 -11.01 -8.61
N THR A 776 15.12 -10.44 -7.78
CA THR A 776 14.93 -9.00 -7.62
C THR A 776 15.79 -8.36 -6.53
N LYS A 777 16.62 -9.14 -5.82
CA LYS A 777 17.45 -8.60 -4.73
C LYS A 777 18.77 -8.06 -5.31
N PRO A 778 19.19 -6.83 -4.97
CA PRO A 778 20.53 -6.38 -5.33
C PRO A 778 21.57 -7.27 -4.64
N ARG A 779 22.72 -7.47 -5.30
CA ARG A 779 23.82 -8.28 -4.76
C ARG A 779 24.54 -7.56 -3.62
N VAL A 780 24.61 -6.23 -3.69
CA VAL A 780 25.22 -5.35 -2.69
C VAL A 780 24.19 -4.34 -2.22
N ALA A 781 23.99 -4.24 -0.90
CA ALA A 781 23.09 -3.26 -0.32
C ALA A 781 23.69 -1.84 -0.45
N ARG A 782 22.88 -0.88 -0.91
CA ARG A 782 23.21 0.55 -1.01
C ARG A 782 22.01 1.38 -0.52
N ASN A 783 22.27 2.63 -0.14
CA ASN A 783 21.25 3.62 0.23
C ASN A 783 20.91 4.48 -0.99
N ALA A 784 19.69 5.02 -1.05
CA ALA A 784 19.21 5.93 -2.08
C ALA A 784 20.06 7.22 -2.22
N ASP A 785 20.69 7.66 -1.13
CA ASP A 785 21.55 8.86 -1.12
C ASP A 785 22.97 8.62 -1.68
N HIS A 786 23.35 7.36 -1.92
CA HIS A 786 24.62 7.08 -2.58
C HIS A 786 24.62 7.48 -4.06
N PRO A 787 25.80 7.80 -4.64
CA PRO A 787 25.93 8.03 -6.07
C PRO A 787 25.39 6.86 -6.90
N ALA A 788 24.55 7.17 -7.88
CA ALA A 788 23.95 6.22 -8.80
C ALA A 788 24.47 6.36 -10.23
N VAL A 789 24.92 7.56 -10.64
CA VAL A 789 25.53 7.81 -11.96
C VAL A 789 26.35 9.10 -11.93
N ILE A 790 27.41 9.14 -12.74
CA ILE A 790 28.14 10.37 -13.06
C ILE A 790 27.91 10.70 -14.53
N LEU A 791 27.44 11.92 -14.79
CA LEU A 791 27.21 12.45 -16.14
C LEU A 791 28.12 13.64 -16.40
N PHE A 792 28.78 13.69 -17.55
CA PHE A 792 29.73 14.76 -17.84
C PHE A 792 29.09 15.90 -18.64
N THR A 793 29.34 17.12 -18.21
CA THR A 793 28.93 18.35 -18.92
C THR A 793 30.17 19.11 -19.38
N SER A 794 30.11 19.74 -20.56
CA SER A 794 31.28 20.38 -21.19
C SER A 794 31.78 21.65 -20.49
N GLY A 795 31.11 22.12 -19.43
CA GLY A 795 31.51 23.30 -18.67
C GLY A 795 31.58 24.60 -19.51
N SER A 796 31.67 25.75 -18.84
CA SER A 796 32.09 27.01 -19.47
C SER A 796 33.63 27.14 -19.53
N GLU A 797 34.33 26.20 -18.90
CA GLU A 797 35.77 26.21 -18.60
C GLU A 797 36.60 25.35 -19.59
N GLY A 798 35.95 24.71 -20.57
CA GLY A 798 36.60 23.87 -21.58
C GLY A 798 36.88 22.43 -21.13
N THR A 799 37.16 22.18 -19.84
CA THR A 799 37.30 20.82 -19.28
C THR A 799 35.95 20.26 -18.79
N PRO A 800 35.61 18.98 -19.09
CA PRO A 800 34.37 18.38 -18.64
C PRO A 800 34.30 18.22 -17.12
N LYS A 801 33.18 18.64 -16.52
CA LYS A 801 32.87 18.41 -15.11
C LYS A 801 31.85 17.28 -14.96
N GLY A 802 32.09 16.38 -14.01
CA GLY A 802 31.20 15.26 -13.70
C GLY A 802 30.11 15.68 -12.72
N VAL A 803 28.86 15.53 -13.10
CA VAL A 803 27.67 15.74 -12.25
C VAL A 803 27.33 14.42 -11.58
N VAL A 804 27.41 14.37 -10.25
CA VAL A 804 27.14 13.16 -9.47
C VAL A 804 25.69 13.15 -9.01
N LEU A 805 24.89 12.22 -9.54
CA LEU A 805 23.48 12.05 -9.18
C LEU A 805 23.30 10.83 -8.29
N SER A 806 22.54 10.98 -7.20
CA SER A 806 22.14 9.86 -6.34
C SER A 806 20.98 9.06 -6.93
N HIS A 807 20.67 7.90 -6.35
CA HIS A 807 19.48 7.14 -6.75
C HIS A 807 18.22 7.96 -6.46
N ARG A 808 18.16 8.62 -5.28
CA ARG A 808 17.08 9.50 -4.89
C ARG A 808 16.84 10.61 -5.90
N ASN A 809 17.89 11.21 -6.47
CA ASN A 809 17.74 12.29 -7.45
C ASN A 809 17.00 11.83 -8.71
N ILE A 810 17.37 10.68 -9.26
CA ILE A 810 16.76 10.14 -10.48
C ILE A 810 15.33 9.68 -10.21
N LEU A 811 15.09 9.01 -9.07
CA LEU A 811 13.74 8.58 -8.67
C LEU A 811 12.81 9.77 -8.42
N ALA A 812 13.31 10.82 -7.77
CA ALA A 812 12.57 12.05 -7.55
C ALA A 812 12.20 12.71 -8.87
N ASN A 813 13.14 12.84 -9.82
CA ASN A 813 12.85 13.47 -11.09
C ASN A 813 11.86 12.67 -11.96
N ALA A 814 11.96 11.34 -11.96
CA ALA A 814 10.99 10.48 -12.62
C ALA A 814 9.59 10.65 -12.01
N ALA A 815 9.47 10.63 -10.68
CA ALA A 815 8.21 10.83 -9.98
C ALA A 815 7.62 12.23 -10.21
N GLN A 816 8.45 13.27 -10.16
CA GLN A 816 8.06 14.66 -10.43
C GLN A 816 7.48 14.83 -11.85
N ALA A 817 8.09 14.20 -12.85
CA ALA A 817 7.62 14.26 -14.24
C ALA A 817 6.28 13.51 -14.42
N LEU A 818 6.21 12.26 -13.95
CA LEU A 818 5.00 11.43 -14.05
C LEU A 818 3.84 11.98 -13.22
N ALA A 819 4.13 12.78 -12.19
CA ALA A 819 3.07 13.41 -11.42
C ALA A 819 2.32 14.51 -12.19
N ARG A 820 2.88 14.99 -13.31
CA ARG A 820 2.35 16.10 -14.10
C ARG A 820 1.93 15.72 -15.52
N VAL A 821 2.41 14.58 -16.01
CA VAL A 821 2.12 14.10 -17.36
C VAL A 821 1.56 12.70 -17.27
N ASP A 822 0.38 12.49 -17.84
CA ASP A 822 -0.19 11.16 -17.98
C ASP A 822 0.59 10.38 -19.05
N ALA A 823 1.51 9.53 -18.61
CA ALA A 823 2.28 8.57 -19.40
C ALA A 823 2.24 7.21 -18.71
N ASN A 824 1.86 6.16 -19.43
CA ASN A 824 1.56 4.85 -18.84
C ASN A 824 1.89 3.69 -19.81
N ALA A 825 1.59 2.46 -19.40
CA ALA A 825 1.94 1.25 -20.15
C ALA A 825 1.27 1.09 -21.53
N ASN A 826 0.33 1.97 -21.92
CA ASN A 826 -0.18 2.03 -23.29
C ASN A 826 0.70 2.86 -24.23
N ASP A 827 1.73 3.53 -23.69
CA ASP A 827 2.65 4.35 -24.45
C ASP A 827 3.88 3.57 -24.90
N LEU A 828 4.57 4.14 -25.89
CA LEU A 828 5.91 3.72 -26.29
C LEU A 828 6.79 4.96 -26.42
N VAL A 829 7.85 5.02 -25.61
CA VAL A 829 8.87 6.06 -25.69
C VAL A 829 9.87 5.71 -26.79
N PHE A 830 9.98 6.57 -27.80
CA PHE A 830 11.06 6.48 -28.78
C PHE A 830 12.28 7.23 -28.25
N ASN A 831 13.21 6.52 -27.61
CA ASN A 831 14.40 7.11 -27.00
C ASN A 831 15.55 7.23 -28.01
N VAL A 832 15.55 8.35 -28.71
CA VAL A 832 16.59 8.73 -29.67
C VAL A 832 17.70 9.59 -29.03
N LEU A 833 17.47 10.08 -27.81
CA LEU A 833 18.39 10.98 -27.14
C LEU A 833 19.50 10.21 -26.42
N PRO A 834 20.78 10.59 -26.53
CA PRO A 834 21.87 9.79 -25.98
C PRO A 834 21.78 9.57 -24.46
N VAL A 835 21.97 8.33 -24.00
CA VAL A 835 21.93 7.96 -22.57
C VAL A 835 23.15 8.42 -21.77
N PHE A 836 24.19 8.93 -22.41
CA PHE A 836 25.27 9.65 -21.71
C PHE A 836 24.88 11.10 -21.38
N HIS A 837 23.69 11.55 -21.78
CA HIS A 837 23.06 12.78 -21.32
C HIS A 837 21.87 12.47 -20.41
N SER A 838 21.67 13.30 -19.39
CA SER A 838 20.58 13.13 -18.42
C SER A 838 19.19 13.08 -19.04
N PHE A 839 18.96 13.78 -20.16
CA PHE A 839 17.65 13.77 -20.81
C PHE A 839 17.33 12.42 -21.47
N GLY A 840 18.31 11.82 -22.17
CA GLY A 840 18.19 10.47 -22.72
C GLY A 840 18.25 9.38 -21.66
N LEU A 841 19.05 9.56 -20.60
CA LEU A 841 19.17 8.61 -19.49
C LEU A 841 17.91 8.62 -18.62
N THR A 842 17.60 9.75 -17.97
CA THR A 842 16.50 9.80 -17.01
C THR A 842 15.16 9.83 -17.71
N GLY A 843 14.95 10.78 -18.63
CA GLY A 843 13.67 10.94 -19.33
C GLY A 843 13.39 9.81 -20.33
N GLY A 844 14.40 9.46 -21.13
CA GLY A 844 14.25 8.48 -22.21
C GLY A 844 14.35 7.01 -21.79
N MET A 845 15.05 6.69 -20.69
CA MET A 845 15.29 5.29 -20.28
C MET A 845 14.81 4.99 -18.86
N MET A 846 15.26 5.72 -17.84
CA MET A 846 14.99 5.38 -16.43
C MET A 846 13.52 5.60 -16.05
N MET A 847 12.97 6.78 -16.31
CA MET A 847 11.58 7.11 -15.99
C MET A 847 10.59 6.12 -16.64
N PRO A 848 10.63 5.86 -17.95
CA PRO A 848 9.70 4.92 -18.57
C PRO A 848 9.90 3.49 -18.07
N MET A 849 11.15 3.07 -17.87
CA MET A 849 11.46 1.73 -17.35
C MET A 849 10.97 1.49 -15.93
N LEU A 850 10.96 2.52 -15.08
CA LEU A 850 10.47 2.40 -13.70
C LEU A 850 8.93 2.51 -13.62
N ALA A 851 8.30 3.13 -14.61
CA ALA A 851 6.86 3.32 -14.69
C ALA A 851 6.11 2.25 -15.51
N GLY A 852 6.83 1.30 -16.11
CA GLY A 852 6.22 0.27 -16.98
C GLY A 852 5.79 0.78 -18.34
N ILE A 853 6.47 1.81 -18.87
CA ILE A 853 6.22 2.37 -20.20
C ILE A 853 7.24 1.80 -21.19
N PRO A 854 6.83 0.97 -22.16
CA PRO A 854 7.71 0.42 -23.20
C PRO A 854 8.64 1.44 -23.88
N ILE A 855 9.85 1.02 -24.22
CA ILE A 855 10.92 1.87 -24.78
C ILE A 855 11.45 1.25 -26.06
N TYR A 856 11.56 2.08 -27.10
CA TYR A 856 12.35 1.77 -28.29
C TYR A 856 13.64 2.60 -28.29
N MET A 857 14.79 1.93 -28.18
CA MET A 857 16.11 2.57 -28.07
C MET A 857 16.72 2.76 -29.45
N TYR A 858 17.07 3.99 -29.84
CA TYR A 858 17.71 4.25 -31.13
C TYR A 858 19.06 4.97 -30.98
N PRO A 859 20.13 4.54 -31.69
CA PRO A 859 21.51 4.96 -31.43
C PRO A 859 21.85 6.41 -31.75
N SER A 860 21.12 7.07 -32.66
CA SER A 860 21.49 8.41 -33.14
C SER A 860 20.30 9.30 -33.46
N PRO A 861 20.20 10.50 -32.86
CA PRO A 861 19.16 11.47 -33.21
C PRO A 861 19.39 12.15 -34.57
N LEU A 862 20.58 12.03 -35.15
CA LEU A 862 20.97 12.72 -36.38
C LEU A 862 20.42 12.04 -37.65
N HIS A 863 19.81 10.86 -37.53
CA HIS A 863 19.26 10.14 -38.69
C HIS A 863 17.87 10.68 -39.08
N TYR A 864 17.83 11.92 -39.57
CA TYR A 864 16.59 12.68 -39.77
C TYR A 864 15.56 12.04 -40.71
N ARG A 865 16.00 11.18 -41.64
CA ARG A 865 15.11 10.43 -42.55
C ARG A 865 14.60 9.12 -41.96
N ILE A 866 15.38 8.47 -41.11
CA ILE A 866 15.08 7.13 -40.58
C ILE A 866 14.20 7.23 -39.34
N VAL A 867 14.44 8.23 -38.48
CA VAL A 867 13.71 8.38 -37.22
C VAL A 867 12.20 8.55 -37.43
N PRO A 868 11.70 9.40 -38.35
CA PRO A 868 10.26 9.51 -38.60
C PRO A 868 9.61 8.19 -39.05
N GLU A 869 10.24 7.50 -40.01
CA GLU A 869 9.79 6.20 -40.50
C GLU A 869 9.75 5.15 -39.36
N LEU A 870 10.76 5.12 -38.50
CA LEU A 870 10.76 4.21 -37.35
C LEU A 870 9.72 4.57 -36.29
N ILE A 871 9.44 5.86 -36.07
CA ILE A 871 8.34 6.29 -35.19
C ILE A 871 7.00 5.75 -35.72
N TYR A 872 6.79 5.81 -37.04
CA TYR A 872 5.62 5.24 -37.69
C TYR A 872 5.55 3.72 -37.54
N GLN A 873 6.64 3.01 -37.88
CA GLN A 873 6.70 1.54 -37.83
C GLN A 873 6.53 0.98 -36.41
N THR A 874 7.09 1.66 -35.41
CA THR A 874 7.00 1.23 -34.01
C THR A 874 5.71 1.68 -33.32
N GLY A 875 4.99 2.65 -33.90
CA GLY A 875 3.80 3.24 -33.30
C GLY A 875 4.11 4.05 -32.05
N ALA A 876 5.28 4.70 -31.99
CA ALA A 876 5.69 5.46 -30.82
C ALA A 876 4.69 6.57 -30.46
N THR A 877 4.45 6.77 -29.17
CA THR A 877 3.49 7.76 -28.67
C THR A 877 4.15 8.94 -27.97
N ILE A 878 5.40 8.76 -27.52
CA ILE A 878 6.18 9.77 -26.80
C ILE A 878 7.54 9.96 -27.50
N LEU A 879 7.88 11.21 -27.80
CA LEU A 879 9.19 11.61 -28.33
C LEU A 879 9.78 12.75 -27.49
N PHE A 880 11.05 12.58 -27.11
CA PHE A 880 11.87 13.65 -26.53
C PHE A 880 12.82 14.20 -27.60
N GLY A 881 13.02 15.51 -27.63
CA GLY A 881 13.87 16.15 -28.63
C GLY A 881 14.38 17.53 -28.23
N THR A 882 15.27 18.07 -29.05
CA THR A 882 15.62 19.50 -29.07
C THR A 882 14.92 20.16 -30.25
N ASP A 883 14.84 21.51 -30.27
CA ASP A 883 14.31 22.25 -31.43
C ASP A 883 15.02 21.84 -32.73
N THR A 884 16.35 21.71 -32.67
CA THR A 884 17.20 21.27 -33.78
C THR A 884 16.78 19.91 -34.32
N PHE A 885 16.56 18.92 -33.45
CA PHE A 885 16.17 17.58 -33.88
C PHE A 885 14.75 17.53 -34.43
N LEU A 886 13.80 18.17 -33.75
CA LEU A 886 12.41 18.23 -34.19
C LEU A 886 12.30 18.91 -35.56
N THR A 887 13.02 20.01 -35.77
CA THR A 887 13.10 20.67 -37.08
C THR A 887 13.69 19.75 -38.14
N GLY A 888 14.77 19.04 -37.83
CA GLY A 888 15.40 18.09 -38.75
C GLY A 888 14.45 16.96 -39.16
N TYR A 889 13.71 16.39 -38.21
CA TYR A 889 12.71 15.37 -38.47
C TYR A 889 11.56 15.92 -39.32
N ALA A 890 11.00 17.07 -38.97
CA ALA A 890 9.89 17.69 -39.71
C ALA A 890 10.22 18.02 -41.17
N ARG A 891 11.50 18.28 -41.49
CA ARG A 891 11.96 18.48 -42.87
C ARG A 891 11.88 17.22 -43.73
N SER A 892 12.08 16.05 -43.13
CA SER A 892 12.15 14.76 -43.84
C SER A 892 10.88 13.92 -43.70
N ALA A 893 10.11 14.13 -42.64
CA ALA A 893 8.95 13.32 -42.29
C ALA A 893 7.75 13.59 -43.19
N HIS A 894 7.10 12.51 -43.62
CA HIS A 894 5.78 12.56 -44.23
C HIS A 894 4.74 12.95 -43.16
N ALA A 895 3.64 13.59 -43.58
CA ALA A 895 2.58 14.08 -42.68
C ALA A 895 1.98 12.98 -41.77
N TYR A 896 2.09 11.72 -42.19
CA TYR A 896 1.54 10.58 -41.47
C TYR A 896 2.52 9.89 -40.50
N ASP A 897 3.82 10.19 -40.57
CA ASP A 897 4.85 9.47 -39.81
C ASP A 897 4.66 9.62 -38.30
N PHE A 898 4.09 10.74 -37.86
CA PHE A 898 3.88 11.08 -36.46
C PHE A 898 2.46 10.83 -35.95
N ARG A 899 1.63 10.09 -36.68
CA ARG A 899 0.19 9.91 -36.36
C ARG A 899 -0.12 9.36 -34.96
N THR A 900 0.80 8.65 -34.33
CA THR A 900 0.64 8.05 -33.00
C THR A 900 1.21 8.92 -31.89
N LEU A 901 2.07 9.88 -32.21
CA LEU A 901 2.68 10.77 -31.22
C LEU A 901 1.60 11.64 -30.58
N ARG A 902 1.48 11.52 -29.26
CA ARG A 902 0.59 12.36 -28.44
C ARG A 902 1.35 13.26 -27.47
N LEU A 903 2.60 12.95 -27.18
CA LEU A 903 3.49 13.76 -26.33
C LEU A 903 4.82 13.98 -27.05
N VAL A 904 5.06 15.23 -27.45
CA VAL A 904 6.38 15.67 -27.94
C VAL A 904 6.91 16.69 -26.96
N ILE A 905 7.96 16.32 -26.24
CA ILE A 905 8.56 17.15 -25.19
C ILE A 905 9.91 17.61 -25.70
N ALA A 906 10.03 18.92 -25.86
CA ALA A 906 11.24 19.58 -26.30
C ALA A 906 11.95 20.21 -25.11
N GLY A 907 13.28 20.11 -25.08
CA GLY A 907 14.07 20.75 -24.04
C GLY A 907 15.52 20.93 -24.46
N ALA A 908 16.33 21.38 -23.51
CA ALA A 908 17.77 21.62 -23.67
C ALA A 908 18.15 22.81 -24.59
N GLU A 909 17.22 23.31 -25.40
CA GLU A 909 17.28 24.52 -26.24
C GLU A 909 15.89 25.18 -26.29
N PRO A 910 15.81 26.52 -26.47
CA PRO A 910 14.53 27.18 -26.75
C PRO A 910 13.90 26.66 -28.05
N VAL A 911 12.58 26.45 -28.05
CA VAL A 911 11.86 26.00 -29.25
C VAL A 911 11.42 27.20 -30.07
N LYS A 912 11.75 27.19 -31.36
CA LYS A 912 11.37 28.26 -32.28
C LYS A 912 9.88 28.20 -32.59
N ASP A 913 9.26 29.37 -32.77
CA ASP A 913 7.84 29.46 -33.15
C ASP A 913 7.54 28.72 -34.44
N ARG A 914 8.45 28.75 -35.41
CA ARG A 914 8.32 27.99 -36.66
C ARG A 914 8.23 26.48 -36.42
N THR A 915 9.03 25.94 -35.51
CA THR A 915 8.98 24.51 -35.16
C THR A 915 7.63 24.15 -34.56
N ARG A 916 7.11 25.00 -33.64
CA ARG A 916 5.78 24.84 -33.03
C ARG A 916 4.67 24.88 -34.09
N GLN A 917 4.72 25.85 -35.01
CA GLN A 917 3.76 26.00 -36.11
C GLN A 917 3.77 24.77 -37.03
N VAL A 918 4.94 24.36 -37.51
CA VAL A 918 5.08 23.20 -38.41
C VAL A 918 4.51 21.94 -37.75
N TYR A 919 4.82 21.68 -36.47
CA TYR A 919 4.32 20.51 -35.78
C TYR A 919 2.80 20.52 -35.58
N MET A 920 2.24 21.70 -35.26
CA MET A 920 0.81 21.87 -35.08
C MET A 920 0.05 21.76 -36.41
N GLU A 921 0.50 22.45 -37.46
CA GLU A 921 -0.21 22.53 -38.75
C GLU A 921 -0.08 21.25 -39.56
N ARG A 922 1.12 20.64 -39.62
CA ARG A 922 1.36 19.46 -40.46
C ARG A 922 0.97 18.16 -39.77
N TYR A 923 1.16 18.06 -38.46
CA TYR A 923 0.99 16.80 -37.72
C TYR A 923 -0.10 16.87 -36.64
N GLY A 924 -0.66 18.04 -36.33
CA GLY A 924 -1.64 18.20 -35.25
C GLY A 924 -1.05 18.06 -33.85
N ILE A 925 0.27 18.19 -33.71
CA ILE A 925 0.99 17.90 -32.47
C ILE A 925 1.45 19.18 -31.79
N ARG A 926 1.13 19.30 -30.51
CA ARG A 926 1.62 20.39 -29.67
C ARG A 926 2.98 20.01 -29.06
N VAL A 927 4.02 20.77 -29.40
CA VAL A 927 5.34 20.67 -28.78
C VAL A 927 5.30 21.32 -27.39
N LEU A 928 5.62 20.54 -26.36
CA LEU A 928 5.67 20.99 -24.97
C LEU A 928 7.12 21.32 -24.59
N GLU A 929 7.38 22.58 -24.24
CA GLU A 929 8.71 23.00 -23.78
C GLU A 929 8.95 22.62 -22.32
N GLY A 930 10.13 22.08 -22.05
CA GLY A 930 10.66 21.82 -20.72
C GLY A 930 12.06 22.39 -20.52
N TYR A 931 12.34 22.80 -19.29
CA TYR A 931 13.62 23.31 -18.85
C TYR A 931 14.25 22.38 -17.83
N GLY A 932 15.56 22.22 -17.93
CA GLY A 932 16.31 21.32 -17.08
C GLY A 932 17.79 21.41 -17.31
N VAL A 933 18.54 21.13 -16.25
CA VAL A 933 20.00 21.00 -16.26
C VAL A 933 20.37 19.60 -15.77
N THR A 934 21.55 19.11 -16.09
CA THR A 934 21.97 17.76 -15.67
C THR A 934 21.96 17.62 -14.15
N GLU A 935 22.28 18.71 -13.47
CA GLU A 935 22.30 18.90 -12.03
C GLU A 935 20.93 18.76 -11.34
N THR A 936 19.82 18.74 -12.10
CA THR A 936 18.44 18.55 -11.60
C THR A 936 17.77 17.29 -12.17
N ALA A 937 18.59 16.36 -12.69
CA ALA A 937 18.26 14.98 -13.06
C ALA A 937 17.22 14.63 -14.16
N PRO A 938 16.95 15.38 -15.26
CA PRO A 938 17.26 16.78 -15.54
C PRO A 938 16.07 17.74 -15.36
N VAL A 939 14.83 17.25 -15.28
CA VAL A 939 13.65 18.08 -15.54
C VAL A 939 13.35 19.01 -14.37
N LEU A 940 13.58 20.31 -14.54
CA LEU A 940 13.37 21.33 -13.52
C LEU A 940 12.01 22.02 -13.64
N ALA A 941 11.55 22.26 -14.87
CA ALA A 941 10.23 22.81 -15.16
C ALA A 941 9.70 22.25 -16.48
N MET A 942 8.38 22.15 -16.63
CA MET A 942 7.80 21.72 -17.91
C MET A 942 6.41 22.30 -18.15
N ASN A 943 6.11 22.57 -19.41
CA ASN A 943 4.75 22.68 -19.89
C ASN A 943 4.13 21.28 -19.99
N THR A 944 2.86 21.18 -19.64
CA THR A 944 2.10 19.93 -19.66
C THR A 944 0.85 20.08 -20.51
N PRO A 945 0.19 18.97 -20.90
CA PRO A 945 -1.05 19.08 -21.62
C PRO A 945 -2.14 19.91 -20.91
N MET A 946 -2.15 19.89 -19.57
CA MET A 946 -3.08 20.61 -18.71
C MET A 946 -2.63 22.04 -18.39
N ALA A 947 -1.33 22.31 -18.38
CA ALA A 947 -0.74 23.60 -18.03
C ALA A 947 0.37 23.94 -19.03
N ASN A 948 -0.01 24.55 -20.16
CA ASN A 948 0.90 24.96 -21.22
C ASN A 948 0.75 26.45 -21.53
N ARG A 949 1.86 27.19 -21.51
CA ARG A 949 1.90 28.61 -21.87
C ARG A 949 3.07 28.86 -22.83
N VAL A 950 2.74 29.33 -24.04
CA VAL A 950 3.72 29.66 -25.09
C VAL A 950 4.64 30.78 -24.58
N GLY A 951 5.94 30.72 -24.92
CA GLY A 951 6.95 31.65 -24.45
C GLY A 951 7.45 31.40 -23.02
N THR A 952 7.02 30.30 -22.39
CA THR A 952 7.48 29.85 -21.08
C THR A 952 7.99 28.41 -21.16
N VAL A 953 8.80 28.00 -20.19
CA VAL A 953 9.24 26.61 -20.02
C VAL A 953 8.38 25.84 -19.02
N GLY A 954 7.19 26.37 -18.72
CA GLY A 954 6.23 25.78 -17.80
C GLY A 954 6.52 26.09 -16.34
N ARG A 955 5.99 25.24 -15.45
CA ARG A 955 6.06 25.42 -13.99
C ARG A 955 7.14 24.52 -13.38
N LEU A 956 7.78 24.96 -12.29
CA LEU A 956 8.76 24.16 -11.53
C LEU A 956 8.21 22.79 -11.15
N SER A 957 9.05 21.76 -11.19
CA SER A 957 8.75 20.42 -10.71
C SER A 957 8.28 20.44 -9.24
N PRO A 958 7.39 19.53 -8.82
CA PRO A 958 6.90 19.49 -7.43
C PRO A 958 8.03 19.31 -6.42
N LEU A 959 7.87 19.86 -5.21
CA LEU A 959 8.87 19.82 -4.12
C LEU A 959 10.19 20.53 -4.43
N MET A 960 10.18 21.48 -5.36
CA MET A 960 11.32 22.37 -5.65
C MET A 960 11.18 23.69 -4.91
N GLU A 961 12.29 24.11 -4.29
CA GLU A 961 12.49 25.47 -3.81
C GLU A 961 13.32 26.26 -4.83
N TYR A 962 13.07 27.57 -4.92
CA TYR A 962 13.83 28.46 -5.78
C TYR A 962 14.16 29.77 -5.08
N ARG A 963 15.28 30.38 -5.48
CA ARG A 963 15.71 31.72 -5.11
C ARG A 963 16.12 32.49 -6.37
N LEU A 964 15.75 33.77 -6.44
CA LEU A 964 16.14 34.66 -7.53
C LEU A 964 17.08 35.73 -6.99
N ASP A 965 18.36 35.63 -7.35
CA ASP A 965 19.37 36.62 -6.96
C ASP A 965 19.38 37.77 -7.97
N LYS A 966 19.39 39.03 -7.51
CA LYS A 966 19.41 40.20 -8.40
C LYS A 966 20.69 40.22 -9.24
N VAL A 967 20.57 40.57 -10.52
CA VAL A 967 21.72 40.70 -11.44
C VAL A 967 21.89 42.18 -11.84
N PRO A 968 23.05 42.81 -11.60
CA PRO A 968 23.29 44.19 -11.99
C PRO A 968 23.06 44.41 -13.50
N GLY A 969 22.28 45.44 -13.86
CA GLY A 969 21.95 45.79 -15.24
C GLY A 969 20.74 45.04 -15.84
N ILE A 970 20.03 44.23 -15.04
CA ILE A 970 18.79 43.55 -15.46
C ILE A 970 17.68 43.90 -14.47
N ASP A 971 16.75 44.76 -14.88
CA ASP A 971 15.66 45.25 -14.01
C ASP A 971 14.52 44.22 -13.85
N GLU A 972 14.25 43.42 -14.89
CA GLU A 972 13.22 42.37 -14.89
C GLU A 972 13.83 40.96 -14.88
N GLY A 973 13.88 40.33 -13.70
CA GLY A 973 14.30 38.94 -13.52
C GLY A 973 15.49 38.76 -12.59
N GLY A 974 15.80 37.52 -12.25
CA GLY A 974 16.92 37.19 -11.36
C GLY A 974 17.60 35.89 -11.73
N ARG A 975 18.82 35.71 -11.24
CA ARG A 975 19.62 34.49 -11.40
C ARG A 975 19.00 33.38 -10.55
N LEU A 976 18.66 32.28 -11.20
CA LEU A 976 17.92 31.18 -10.59
C LEU A 976 18.86 30.23 -9.83
N SER A 977 18.61 30.10 -8.52
CA SER A 977 19.15 29.02 -7.71
C SER A 977 18.01 28.10 -7.27
N VAL A 978 18.25 26.78 -7.25
CA VAL A 978 17.22 25.78 -6.91
C VAL A 978 17.71 24.76 -5.89
N ARG A 979 16.78 24.25 -5.10
CA ARG A 979 17.00 23.17 -4.12
C ARG A 979 15.82 22.21 -4.14
N GLY A 980 16.08 20.91 -4.00
CA GLY A 980 15.05 19.90 -3.98
C GLY A 980 15.59 18.48 -4.13
N PRO A 981 14.71 17.46 -4.10
CA PRO A 981 15.13 16.06 -4.04
C PRO A 981 15.81 15.54 -5.32
N ASN A 982 15.64 16.22 -6.46
CA ASN A 982 16.28 15.90 -7.74
C ASN A 982 17.61 16.64 -7.97
N VAL A 983 18.05 17.50 -7.04
CA VAL A 983 19.32 18.24 -7.15
C VAL A 983 20.49 17.33 -6.83
N MET A 984 21.52 17.36 -7.68
CA MET A 984 22.73 16.54 -7.61
C MET A 984 23.44 16.59 -6.24
N LEU A 985 24.32 15.62 -6.00
CA LEU A 985 25.19 15.60 -4.81
C LEU A 985 26.31 16.64 -4.88
N GLY A 986 26.84 16.89 -6.09
CA GLY A 986 27.98 17.76 -6.30
C GLY A 986 28.70 17.50 -7.62
N TYR A 987 29.81 18.19 -7.83
CA TYR A 987 30.69 17.99 -8.98
C TYR A 987 31.92 17.15 -8.65
N VAL A 988 32.44 16.43 -9.64
CA VAL A 988 33.81 15.91 -9.65
C VAL A 988 34.57 16.50 -10.82
N ARG A 989 35.84 16.85 -10.63
CA ARG A 989 36.62 17.57 -11.64
C ARG A 989 38.02 17.00 -11.84
N ALA A 990 38.62 17.30 -13.00
CA ALA A 990 39.94 16.77 -13.36
C ALA A 990 41.08 17.43 -12.57
N GLU A 991 40.84 18.64 -12.05
CA GLU A 991 41.75 19.40 -11.20
C GLU A 991 41.84 18.80 -9.79
N ASN A 992 40.75 18.21 -9.30
CA ASN A 992 40.68 17.50 -8.02
C ASN A 992 40.02 16.11 -8.18
N PRO A 993 40.71 15.13 -8.81
CA PRO A 993 40.15 13.82 -9.15
C PRO A 993 39.54 13.07 -7.97
N GLY A 994 38.33 12.54 -8.15
CA GLY A 994 37.64 11.69 -7.17
C GLY A 994 37.04 12.43 -5.97
N VAL A 995 37.33 13.72 -5.79
CA VAL A 995 36.77 14.52 -4.69
C VAL A 995 35.44 15.12 -5.11
N LEU A 996 34.40 14.89 -4.31
CA LEU A 996 33.07 15.44 -4.51
C LEU A 996 32.98 16.87 -3.96
N GLU A 997 32.83 17.84 -4.86
CA GLU A 997 32.53 19.24 -4.54
C GLU A 997 31.02 19.38 -4.26
N ALA A 998 30.66 19.31 -2.98
CA ALA A 998 29.27 19.47 -2.54
C ALA A 998 28.74 20.89 -2.79
N LEU A 999 27.42 21.00 -2.94
CA LEU A 999 26.74 22.28 -3.12
C LEU A 999 26.66 23.06 -1.80
N PRO A 1000 27.02 24.36 -1.77
CA PRO A 1000 26.82 25.21 -0.60
C PRO A 1000 25.34 25.24 -0.17
N GLU A 1001 25.06 24.85 1.07
CA GLU A 1001 23.70 24.80 1.65
C GLU A 1001 22.66 23.99 0.83
N GLY A 1002 23.14 23.13 -0.10
CA GLY A 1002 22.29 22.36 -1.01
C GLY A 1002 21.66 23.16 -2.15
N TRP A 1003 22.06 24.43 -2.37
CA TRP A 1003 21.57 25.25 -3.48
C TRP A 1003 22.41 25.06 -4.74
N HIS A 1004 21.73 24.74 -5.84
CA HIS A 1004 22.35 24.72 -7.16
C HIS A 1004 22.03 26.00 -7.92
N ASP A 1005 23.07 26.76 -8.26
CA ASP A 1005 22.99 27.90 -9.18
C ASP A 1005 22.99 27.42 -10.63
N THR A 1006 21.89 27.64 -11.35
CA THR A 1006 21.73 27.19 -12.74
C THR A 1006 22.52 28.06 -13.72
N GLY A 1007 22.93 29.27 -13.29
CA GLY A 1007 23.54 30.29 -14.13
C GLY A 1007 22.57 30.98 -15.09
N ASP A 1008 21.27 30.63 -15.06
CA ASP A 1008 20.26 31.17 -15.96
C ASP A 1008 19.44 32.28 -15.26
N ILE A 1009 19.04 33.29 -16.03
CA ILE A 1009 18.25 34.43 -15.56
C ILE A 1009 16.81 34.22 -15.99
N VAL A 1010 15.89 34.29 -15.04
CA VAL A 1010 14.48 33.98 -15.27
C VAL A 1010 13.55 34.99 -14.63
N THR A 1011 12.31 35.02 -15.14
CA THR A 1011 11.15 35.62 -14.48
C THR A 1011 10.13 34.53 -14.18
N ILE A 1012 9.45 34.63 -13.04
CA ILE A 1012 8.39 33.70 -12.64
C ILE A 1012 7.11 34.50 -12.42
N ASP A 1013 6.03 34.14 -13.13
CA ASP A 1013 4.74 34.84 -13.01
C ASP A 1013 3.94 34.39 -11.77
N ALA A 1014 2.80 35.07 -11.51
CA ALA A 1014 1.94 34.78 -10.36
C ALA A 1014 1.31 33.36 -10.39
N GLN A 1015 1.31 32.70 -11.56
CA GLN A 1015 0.84 31.32 -11.73
C GLN A 1015 1.99 30.30 -11.68
N GLY A 1016 3.23 30.76 -11.50
CA GLY A 1016 4.43 29.95 -11.38
C GLY A 1016 5.04 29.51 -12.72
N PHE A 1017 4.65 30.11 -13.85
CA PHE A 1017 5.30 29.86 -15.13
C PHE A 1017 6.62 30.60 -15.21
N ILE A 1018 7.64 29.91 -15.73
CA ILE A 1018 9.01 30.41 -15.83
C ILE A 1018 9.29 30.84 -17.27
N THR A 1019 9.84 32.04 -17.44
CA THR A 1019 10.40 32.51 -18.71
C THR A 1019 11.90 32.69 -18.56
N ILE A 1020 12.67 32.06 -19.46
CA ILE A 1020 14.13 32.21 -19.50
C ILE A 1020 14.46 33.49 -20.27
N LYS A 1021 15.19 34.41 -19.63
CA LYS A 1021 15.61 35.70 -20.23
C LYS A 1021 17.03 35.63 -20.82
N GLY A 1022 17.88 34.75 -20.31
CA GLY A 1022 19.24 34.54 -20.79
C GLY A 1022 20.10 33.76 -19.81
N ARG A 1023 21.40 33.68 -20.07
CA ARG A 1023 22.39 33.02 -19.19
C ARG A 1023 23.45 34.03 -18.77
N ALA A 1024 23.77 34.11 -17.49
CA ALA A 1024 24.66 35.14 -16.93
C ALA A 1024 26.05 35.20 -17.59
N LYS A 1025 26.59 34.06 -18.04
CA LYS A 1025 27.87 33.97 -18.77
C LYS A 1025 27.79 34.23 -20.29
N ARG A 1026 26.59 34.37 -20.87
CA ARG A 1026 26.37 34.65 -22.31
C ARG A 1026 25.99 36.12 -22.55
N PHE A 1027 26.62 37.00 -21.79
CA PHE A 1027 26.56 38.44 -22.00
C PHE A 1027 27.91 38.91 -22.48
N ALA A 1028 27.92 39.72 -23.53
CA ALA A 1028 29.08 40.50 -23.90
C ALA A 1028 29.15 41.74 -23.00
N LYS A 1029 30.32 42.02 -22.43
CA LYS A 1029 30.57 43.27 -21.69
C LYS A 1029 31.12 44.31 -22.64
N ILE A 1030 30.24 45.12 -23.20
CA ILE A 1030 30.61 46.15 -24.19
C ILE A 1030 30.51 47.51 -23.52
N ALA A 1031 31.64 48.20 -23.37
CA ALA A 1031 31.71 49.53 -22.76
C ALA A 1031 31.08 49.61 -21.35
N GLY A 1032 31.16 48.53 -20.57
CA GLY A 1032 30.58 48.46 -19.22
C GLY A 1032 29.12 48.00 -19.16
N GLU A 1033 28.43 47.90 -20.29
CA GLU A 1033 27.05 47.38 -20.37
C GLU A 1033 27.02 45.88 -20.70
N MET A 1034 26.08 45.17 -20.08
CA MET A 1034 25.87 43.73 -20.29
C MET A 1034 24.88 43.51 -21.42
N VAL A 1035 25.37 43.09 -22.59
CA VAL A 1035 24.55 42.82 -23.77
C VAL A 1035 24.34 41.32 -23.94
N SER A 1036 23.08 40.87 -23.95
CA SER A 1036 22.77 39.45 -24.13
C SER A 1036 23.09 38.98 -25.55
N LEU A 1037 23.96 37.99 -25.68
CA LEU A 1037 24.26 37.35 -26.98
C LEU A 1037 23.01 36.66 -27.57
N THR A 1038 22.10 36.21 -26.70
CA THR A 1038 20.83 35.59 -27.12
C THR A 1038 19.88 36.58 -27.78
N VAL A 1039 19.89 37.85 -27.37
CA VAL A 1039 19.09 38.89 -28.05
C VAL A 1039 19.58 39.07 -29.48
N VAL A 1040 20.90 39.03 -29.71
CA VAL A 1040 21.48 39.09 -31.05
C VAL A 1040 21.05 37.90 -31.91
N GLU A 1041 21.04 36.71 -31.33
CA GLU A 1041 20.56 35.48 -31.98
C GLU A 1041 19.06 35.56 -32.32
N GLN A 1042 18.23 36.15 -31.45
CA GLN A 1042 16.79 36.35 -31.69
C GLN A 1042 16.51 37.34 -32.82
N ILE A 1043 17.26 38.44 -32.87
CA ILE A 1043 17.18 39.42 -33.97
C ILE A 1043 17.53 38.72 -35.30
N ALA A 1044 18.63 37.96 -35.32
CA ALA A 1044 19.06 37.19 -36.48
C ALA A 1044 18.02 36.12 -36.88
N ALA A 1045 17.43 35.42 -35.91
CA ALA A 1045 16.39 34.42 -36.16
C ALA A 1045 15.10 35.04 -36.70
N THR A 1046 14.82 36.31 -36.40
CA THR A 1046 13.67 37.02 -36.97
C THR A 1046 13.94 37.44 -38.42
N LEU A 1047 15.14 37.97 -38.69
CA LEU A 1047 15.57 38.38 -40.04
C LEU A 1047 15.74 37.21 -41.00
N TRP A 1048 16.37 36.15 -40.52
CA TRP A 1048 16.74 34.98 -41.31
C TRP A 1048 16.23 33.69 -40.65
N PRO A 1049 14.90 33.44 -40.67
CA PRO A 1049 14.30 32.33 -39.92
C PRO A 1049 14.77 30.94 -40.36
N GLN A 1050 15.30 30.83 -41.59
CA GLN A 1050 15.77 29.57 -42.16
C GLN A 1050 17.28 29.32 -41.93
N ALA A 1051 18.03 30.35 -41.55
CA ALA A 1051 19.46 30.25 -41.29
C ALA A 1051 19.73 29.86 -39.84
N ALA A 1052 20.77 29.06 -39.65
CA ALA A 1052 21.34 28.87 -38.32
C ALA A 1052 22.23 30.08 -38.04
N SER A 1053 22.10 30.69 -36.86
CA SER A 1053 22.91 31.83 -36.43
C SER A 1053 23.35 31.66 -34.98
N VAL A 1054 24.60 32.00 -34.67
CA VAL A 1054 25.18 31.96 -33.33
C VAL A 1054 25.95 33.24 -33.04
N ALA A 1055 25.76 33.82 -31.86
CA ALA A 1055 26.50 35.00 -31.42
C ALA A 1055 27.56 34.62 -30.38
N VAL A 1056 28.79 35.08 -30.60
CA VAL A 1056 29.93 34.92 -29.70
C VAL A 1056 30.55 36.29 -29.39
N SER A 1057 31.13 36.46 -28.21
CA SER A 1057 31.95 37.63 -27.90
C SER A 1057 33.44 37.29 -28.03
N ILE A 1058 34.19 38.24 -28.57
CA ILE A 1058 35.65 38.21 -28.64
C ILE A 1058 36.21 39.51 -28.06
N PRO A 1059 37.47 39.52 -27.55
CA PRO A 1059 38.08 40.73 -27.03
C PRO A 1059 38.14 41.87 -28.06
N ASP A 1060 37.91 43.10 -27.61
CA ASP A 1060 38.04 44.34 -28.40
C ASP A 1060 38.85 45.38 -27.62
N GLN A 1061 39.90 45.94 -28.24
CA GLN A 1061 40.82 46.85 -27.57
C GLN A 1061 40.17 48.15 -27.07
N ARG A 1062 39.05 48.60 -27.66
CA ARG A 1062 38.38 49.87 -27.31
C ARG A 1062 37.19 49.66 -26.39
N LYS A 1063 36.39 48.62 -26.64
CA LYS A 1063 35.11 48.40 -25.94
C LYS A 1063 35.16 47.28 -24.90
N GLY A 1064 36.32 46.65 -24.69
CA GLY A 1064 36.50 45.47 -23.86
C GLY A 1064 36.15 44.21 -24.63
N GLU A 1065 34.90 44.09 -25.07
CA GLU A 1065 34.41 43.00 -25.92
C GLU A 1065 33.63 43.54 -27.13
N ARG A 1066 33.57 42.74 -28.19
CA ARG A 1066 32.65 42.94 -29.33
C ARG A 1066 31.94 41.65 -29.69
N ILE A 1067 30.74 41.78 -30.25
CA ILE A 1067 29.91 40.64 -30.68
C ILE A 1067 30.19 40.30 -32.14
N VAL A 1068 30.40 39.02 -32.42
CA VAL A 1068 30.46 38.44 -33.77
C VAL A 1068 29.26 37.51 -33.95
N LEU A 1069 28.48 37.73 -35.00
CA LEU A 1069 27.41 36.84 -35.41
C LEU A 1069 27.92 35.91 -36.51
N ILE A 1070 27.85 34.60 -36.29
CA ILE A 1070 28.17 33.58 -37.29
C ILE A 1070 26.86 33.03 -37.82
N THR A 1071 26.64 33.01 -39.13
CA THR A 1071 25.36 32.61 -39.73
C THR A 1071 25.53 31.81 -41.01
N THR A 1072 24.58 30.92 -41.30
CA THR A 1072 24.49 30.20 -42.58
C THR A 1072 23.73 30.97 -43.67
N GLN A 1073 23.28 32.18 -43.38
CA GLN A 1073 22.62 33.03 -44.37
C GLN A 1073 23.68 33.65 -45.30
N LYS A 1074 23.59 33.36 -46.61
CA LYS A 1074 24.63 33.72 -47.59
C LYS A 1074 24.76 35.23 -47.85
N ASP A 1075 23.67 35.96 -47.77
CA ASP A 1075 23.52 37.41 -48.01
C ASP A 1075 23.36 38.19 -46.69
N ALA A 1076 23.92 37.67 -45.60
CA ALA A 1076 23.77 38.29 -44.28
C ALA A 1076 24.53 39.62 -44.16
N GLU A 1077 23.81 40.72 -44.04
CA GLU A 1077 24.39 42.05 -43.85
C GLU A 1077 24.17 42.62 -42.45
N ARG A 1078 25.20 43.27 -41.90
CA ARG A 1078 25.12 43.99 -40.63
C ARG A 1078 24.05 45.10 -40.65
N ALA A 1079 23.87 45.79 -41.77
CA ALA A 1079 22.88 46.84 -41.91
C ALA A 1079 21.44 46.32 -41.75
N ALA A 1080 21.17 45.07 -42.16
CA ALA A 1080 19.87 44.43 -41.95
C ALA A 1080 19.63 44.15 -40.46
N MET A 1081 20.64 43.64 -39.74
CA MET A 1081 20.60 43.45 -38.28
C MET A 1081 20.31 44.75 -37.53
N GLN A 1082 20.93 45.85 -37.96
CA GLN A 1082 20.72 47.17 -37.34
C GLN A 1082 19.28 47.67 -37.50
N ARG A 1083 18.71 47.57 -38.71
CA ARG A 1083 17.30 47.95 -38.97
C ARG A 1083 16.34 47.11 -38.11
N GLN A 1084 16.59 45.81 -38.00
CA GLN A 1084 15.74 44.93 -37.20
C GLN A 1084 15.86 45.17 -35.70
N ALA A 1085 17.08 45.39 -35.19
CA ALA A 1085 17.31 45.73 -33.79
C ALA A 1085 16.50 46.99 -33.41
N LYS A 1086 16.56 48.03 -34.24
CA LYS A 1086 15.77 49.26 -34.07
C LYS A 1086 14.26 49.00 -34.10
N ALA A 1087 13.78 48.16 -35.01
CA ALA A 1087 12.36 47.79 -35.11
C ALA A 1087 11.85 47.02 -33.88
N GLN A 1088 12.70 46.24 -33.22
CA GLN A 1088 12.37 45.47 -32.01
C GLN A 1088 12.66 46.22 -30.71
N GLY A 1089 13.11 47.48 -30.78
CA GLY A 1089 13.48 48.28 -29.60
C GLY A 1089 14.74 47.77 -28.88
N ALA A 1090 15.58 46.98 -29.55
CA ALA A 1090 16.83 46.50 -28.98
C ALA A 1090 17.91 47.60 -28.99
N PRO A 1091 18.80 47.67 -27.97
CA PRO A 1091 19.90 48.64 -27.95
C PRO A 1091 20.84 48.49 -29.16
N GLU A 1092 21.42 49.60 -29.63
CA GLU A 1092 22.42 49.57 -30.72
C GLU A 1092 23.62 48.66 -30.39
N LEU A 1093 23.95 48.52 -29.10
CA LEU A 1093 24.99 47.62 -28.61
C LEU A 1093 24.67 46.13 -28.85
N ALA A 1094 23.40 45.76 -29.10
CA ALA A 1094 23.00 44.40 -29.48
C ALA A 1094 23.21 44.10 -30.98
N VAL A 1095 23.57 45.09 -31.80
CA VAL A 1095 23.93 44.86 -33.20
C VAL A 1095 25.35 44.32 -33.27
N PRO A 1096 25.60 43.15 -33.91
CA PRO A 1096 26.92 42.56 -33.95
C PRO A 1096 27.91 43.48 -34.67
N ALA A 1097 29.15 43.53 -34.20
CA ALA A 1097 30.22 44.30 -34.83
C ALA A 1097 30.63 43.68 -36.17
N VAL A 1098 30.59 42.34 -36.26
CA VAL A 1098 30.92 41.57 -37.46
C VAL A 1098 29.85 40.50 -37.69
N VAL A 1099 29.45 40.31 -38.96
CA VAL A 1099 28.61 39.19 -39.40
C VAL A 1099 29.44 38.29 -40.29
N MET A 1100 29.62 37.03 -39.89
CA MET A 1100 30.45 36.04 -40.55
C MET A 1100 29.58 34.95 -41.16
N VAL A 1101 29.68 34.77 -42.48
CA VAL A 1101 28.91 33.76 -43.22
C VAL A 1101 29.68 32.45 -43.30
N VAL A 1102 29.04 31.33 -42.94
CA VAL A 1102 29.62 29.98 -42.96
C VAL A 1102 28.67 28.96 -43.59
N ASP A 1103 29.18 27.87 -44.17
CA ASP A 1103 28.31 26.83 -44.75
C ASP A 1103 27.52 26.04 -43.68
N LYS A 1104 28.13 25.82 -42.51
CA LYS A 1104 27.53 25.09 -41.38
C LYS A 1104 27.99 25.67 -40.04
N ILE A 1105 27.08 25.71 -39.08
CA ILE A 1105 27.42 26.04 -37.68
C ILE A 1105 28.02 24.81 -37.00
N PRO A 1106 29.10 24.96 -36.21
CA PRO A 1106 29.63 23.90 -35.35
C PRO A 1106 28.57 23.37 -34.35
N LEU A 1107 28.33 22.06 -34.34
CA LEU A 1107 27.39 21.39 -33.42
C LEU A 1107 28.09 20.28 -32.63
N LEU A 1108 27.69 20.09 -31.38
CA LEU A 1108 28.07 18.96 -30.53
C LEU A 1108 27.30 17.69 -30.95
N GLY A 1109 27.77 16.50 -30.56
CA GLY A 1109 27.05 15.23 -30.81
C GLY A 1109 25.68 15.11 -30.14
N SER A 1110 25.37 16.03 -29.21
CA SER A 1110 24.04 16.24 -28.62
C SER A 1110 23.08 17.04 -29.50
N GLY A 1111 23.53 17.52 -30.67
CA GLY A 1111 22.80 18.41 -31.57
C GLY A 1111 22.86 19.89 -31.19
N LYS A 1112 23.48 20.24 -30.05
CA LYS A 1112 23.58 21.62 -29.58
C LYS A 1112 24.66 22.41 -30.31
N THR A 1113 24.52 23.73 -30.34
CA THR A 1113 25.58 24.62 -30.85
C THR A 1113 26.87 24.47 -30.02
N ASP A 1114 27.98 24.25 -30.70
CA ASP A 1114 29.32 24.23 -30.10
C ASP A 1114 29.86 25.66 -30.01
N TYR A 1115 29.58 26.34 -28.90
CA TYR A 1115 30.03 27.72 -28.66
C TYR A 1115 31.55 27.86 -28.56
N VAL A 1116 32.27 26.81 -28.13
CA VAL A 1116 33.73 26.84 -28.04
C VAL A 1116 34.31 26.76 -29.44
N GLY A 1117 33.84 25.81 -30.26
CA GLY A 1117 34.19 25.73 -31.67
C GLY A 1117 33.81 26.99 -32.45
N ALA A 1118 32.63 27.56 -32.20
CA ALA A 1118 32.18 28.81 -32.82
C ALA A 1118 33.04 30.01 -32.42
N LYS A 1119 33.43 30.12 -31.14
CA LYS A 1119 34.32 31.18 -30.66
C LYS A 1119 35.73 31.06 -31.25
N ALA A 1120 36.28 29.84 -31.27
CA ALA A 1120 37.58 29.58 -31.91
C ALA A 1120 37.57 29.97 -33.38
N LEU A 1121 36.51 29.64 -34.11
CA LEU A 1121 36.32 30.04 -35.51
C LEU A 1121 36.27 31.57 -35.69
N ALA A 1122 35.57 32.28 -34.80
CA ALA A 1122 35.53 33.75 -34.82
C ALA A 1122 36.88 34.39 -34.49
N GLU A 1123 37.64 33.81 -33.54
CA GLU A 1123 38.97 34.28 -33.16
C GLU A 1123 40.01 34.04 -34.27
N GLU A 1124 39.94 32.90 -34.95
CA GLU A 1124 40.80 32.58 -36.09
C GLU A 1124 40.53 33.53 -37.27
N ASN A 1125 39.26 33.78 -37.58
CA ASN A 1125 38.88 34.75 -38.61
C ASN A 1125 39.32 36.18 -38.24
N ALA A 1126 39.15 36.59 -36.98
CA ALA A 1126 39.61 37.89 -36.51
C ALA A 1126 41.13 38.07 -36.60
N LYS A 1127 41.91 37.00 -36.42
CA LYS A 1127 43.37 36.99 -36.63
C LYS A 1127 43.75 37.06 -38.11
N ALA A 1128 43.01 36.39 -38.98
CA ALA A 1128 43.22 36.44 -40.43
C ALA A 1128 42.89 37.81 -41.06
N VAL A 1129 42.04 38.62 -40.39
CA VAL A 1129 41.60 39.95 -40.85
C VAL A 1129 42.39 41.09 -40.18
N ALA A 1130 43.31 40.81 -39.24
CA ALA A 1130 44.17 41.82 -38.65
C ALA A 1130 45.27 42.24 -39.66
N PRO A 1131 45.40 43.52 -40.03
CA PRO A 1131 46.46 43.95 -40.95
C PRO A 1131 47.83 43.81 -40.27
N GLU A 1132 48.79 43.22 -41.00
CA GLU A 1132 50.22 43.33 -40.70
C GLU A 1132 50.58 44.81 -40.53
N ARG A 1133 50.91 45.23 -39.30
CA ARG A 1133 51.53 46.53 -39.07
C ARG A 1133 53.01 46.42 -39.38
N GLU A 1134 53.36 46.95 -40.54
CA GLU A 1134 54.60 47.65 -40.89
C GLU A 1134 55.78 47.48 -39.91
N THR A 1135 56.72 46.62 -40.31
CA THR A 1135 58.15 46.87 -40.18
C THR A 1135 58.52 48.12 -40.97
N GLU A 1136 58.45 49.28 -40.34
CA GLU A 1136 59.09 50.51 -40.82
C GLU A 1136 59.63 51.30 -39.61
N GLU A 1137 60.71 50.82 -39.02
CA GLU A 1137 61.58 51.61 -38.14
C GLU A 1137 62.94 50.93 -38.01
N ARG A 1138 63.74 51.01 -39.09
CA ARG A 1138 65.20 50.84 -39.06
C ARG A 1138 65.81 51.29 -40.39
N GLU A 1139 65.80 52.60 -40.64
CA GLU A 1139 66.89 53.25 -41.37
C GLU A 1139 66.85 54.78 -41.19
N VAL A 1140 68.02 55.33 -40.90
CA VAL A 1140 68.43 56.75 -40.87
C VAL A 1140 68.28 57.54 -39.54
N ALA A 1141 69.44 57.62 -38.87
CA ALA A 1141 70.05 58.71 -38.09
C ALA A 1141 69.27 59.39 -36.94
#